data_AF-A0A8H4ARL9-F1
#
_entry.id   AF-A0A8H4ARL9-F1
#
_cell.length_a   1.000
_cell.length_b   1.000
_cell.length_c   1.000
_cell.angle_alpha   90.00
_cell.angle_beta   90.00
_cell.angle_gamma   90.00
#
_symmetry.space_group_name_H-M   'P 1'
#
loop_
_entity.id
_entity.type
_entity.pdbx_description
1 polymer ?
#
loop_
_entity_poly.entity_id
_entity_poly.type
_entity_poly.pdbx_seq_one_letter_code
_entity_poly.pdbx_strand_id
1 'polypeptide(L)'
;MTNTLKDQEEWLEKAVSDGHINDIKFKKFTNPKKIGKGGYATVYKYEWKDCKLTVALKRIEVDKDLNKNIVDDFVSEHSKNILIHQGHPKIADFGLSKQINEMSLTSKSAVHGMPAYIEPKCFINSKYKRDIKSDIYSFGVILWEISSGKPPFEIFEEIVVLCLHIAQGNREEPIEGTPPQYVDLYKQCWDNEPNKRPKMSEILEILNQLISGEDLSQLITNEPLIENNESSSLNHITPSASLNLVNSYENELNLQWQDEASESHDLSYLNRLISGPNLAFINVRLTNLTETNFFVTFSVINTESHPLEITFLNDIQVSFKCKVIGKMSISHTNVKFIPQKNIKLEIKFIPSDNFDSFSRFLFTDEKLDWHLEGKISVKHKYPNPIEVKLSKHIEFDGMKTLAISSIDVPSEYSEGGININMNIKNASQIRIELDNMPFNIKYMNQIIGKISSTRFSNDNNTLSFSGCLLPGDTIEKLDVIAKAFSKILSGEELHLIFDARASLVSWLNKISLTVVITKETKINFNYEIIDCAWDFIFDPNDQYSPRITLQNVIKYSNLFPLGIYKAYCKIVLIYKESQFATLNIPYTTISDSLGTIESSFTTKLNIFSENSKDLFVEILRKIIMTEEVIFTVKGELNVLAKTPVGDIEMKQIQFNFDKNIKCQIHPGITINSMEIINATKDAIEIRALATITNPLNVGIYLGSNVEFDLISDQNIKIAA
;
A
#
# COMPACT_ATOMS: atom_id res chain seq x y z
N MET A 1 -7.48 -31.80 14.46
CA MET A 1 -8.54 -31.23 15.30
C MET A 1 -9.85 -31.45 14.57
N THR A 2 -10.77 -32.17 15.19
CA THR A 2 -12.10 -32.48 14.66
C THR A 2 -12.97 -31.23 14.72
N ASN A 3 -13.09 -30.49 13.62
CA ASN A 3 -14.08 -29.43 13.46
C ASN A 3 -15.47 -30.09 13.54
N THR A 4 -16.25 -29.76 14.57
CA THR A 4 -17.63 -30.25 14.67
C THR A 4 -18.58 -29.25 14.02
N LEU A 5 -19.70 -29.72 13.47
CA LEU A 5 -20.76 -28.89 12.86
C LEU A 5 -21.24 -27.74 13.77
N LYS A 6 -21.07 -27.89 15.09
CA LYS A 6 -21.39 -26.89 16.11
C LYS A 6 -20.50 -25.63 16.01
N ASP A 7 -19.20 -25.83 15.77
CA ASP A 7 -18.24 -24.74 15.57
C ASP A 7 -18.55 -23.95 14.28
N GLN A 8 -19.16 -24.63 13.30
CA GLN A 8 -19.61 -24.04 12.02
C GLN A 8 -20.94 -23.28 12.12
N GLU A 9 -21.80 -23.56 13.09
CA GLU A 9 -23.01 -22.76 13.32
C GLU A 9 -22.67 -21.51 14.15
N GLU A 10 -21.79 -21.65 15.14
CA GLU A 10 -21.39 -20.54 16.02
C GLU A 10 -20.68 -19.39 15.27
N TRP A 11 -19.82 -19.66 14.28
CA TRP A 11 -19.17 -18.57 13.53
C TRP A 11 -20.17 -17.78 12.67
N LEU A 12 -21.19 -18.46 12.10
CA LEU A 12 -22.17 -17.80 11.23
C LEU A 12 -23.10 -16.93 12.08
N GLU A 13 -23.56 -17.44 13.22
CA GLU A 13 -24.34 -16.68 14.19
C GLU A 13 -23.54 -15.49 14.74
N LYS A 14 -22.27 -15.70 15.06
CA LYS A 14 -21.35 -14.62 15.47
C LYS A 14 -21.14 -13.59 14.35
N ALA A 15 -20.92 -14.02 13.11
CA ALA A 15 -20.75 -13.12 11.97
C ALA A 15 -22.03 -12.30 11.66
N VAL A 16 -23.22 -12.87 11.90
CA VAL A 16 -24.49 -12.14 11.84
C VAL A 16 -24.61 -11.15 13.00
N SER A 17 -24.28 -11.56 14.23
CA SER A 17 -24.32 -10.70 15.44
C SER A 17 -23.35 -9.53 15.35
N ASP A 18 -22.12 -9.78 14.88
CA ASP A 18 -21.06 -8.79 14.70
C ASP A 18 -21.32 -7.90 13.47
N GLY A 19 -22.37 -8.18 12.68
CA GLY A 19 -22.78 -7.39 11.53
C GLY A 19 -21.96 -7.61 10.26
N HIS A 20 -21.10 -8.63 10.23
CA HIS A 20 -20.34 -9.04 9.05
C HIS A 20 -21.24 -9.68 7.98
N ILE A 21 -22.36 -10.29 8.37
CA ILE A 21 -23.35 -10.91 7.47
C ILE A 21 -24.73 -10.30 7.75
N ASN A 22 -25.39 -9.80 6.69
CA ASN A 22 -26.77 -9.33 6.78
C ASN A 22 -27.75 -10.52 6.67
N ASP A 23 -28.47 -10.83 7.74
CA ASP A 23 -29.58 -11.81 7.70
C ASP A 23 -30.83 -11.18 7.06
N ILE A 24 -31.20 -11.69 5.89
CA ILE A 24 -32.43 -11.29 5.18
C ILE A 24 -33.33 -12.50 5.04
N LYS A 25 -34.49 -12.46 5.71
CA LYS A 25 -35.47 -13.55 5.64
C LYS A 25 -35.97 -13.75 4.22
N PHE A 26 -35.83 -14.97 3.69
CA PHE A 26 -36.20 -15.33 2.32
C PHE A 26 -37.65 -14.98 1.93
N LYS A 27 -38.59 -14.99 2.90
CA LYS A 27 -40.00 -14.58 2.70
C LYS A 27 -40.20 -13.16 2.14
N LYS A 28 -39.16 -12.32 2.17
CA LYS A 28 -39.17 -10.95 1.64
C LYS A 28 -39.03 -10.90 0.10
N PHE A 29 -38.68 -12.01 -0.53
CA PHE A 29 -38.50 -12.10 -1.97
C PHE A 29 -39.70 -12.78 -2.64
N THR A 30 -40.18 -12.22 -3.74
CA THR A 30 -41.31 -12.73 -4.52
C THR A 30 -41.02 -12.76 -6.02
N ASN A 31 -41.92 -13.38 -6.78
CA ASN A 31 -41.84 -13.45 -8.25
C ASN A 31 -40.53 -14.08 -8.77
N PRO A 32 -40.20 -15.33 -8.35
CA PRO A 32 -39.02 -16.02 -8.85
C PRO A 32 -39.05 -16.25 -10.35
N LYS A 33 -37.99 -15.86 -11.05
CA LYS A 33 -37.72 -16.24 -12.44
C LYS A 33 -36.30 -16.79 -12.54
N LYS A 34 -36.12 -18.04 -12.94
CA LYS A 34 -34.79 -18.61 -13.16
C LYS A 34 -34.07 -17.82 -14.26
N ILE A 35 -32.82 -17.39 -13.99
CA ILE A 35 -32.00 -16.60 -14.92
C ILE A 35 -30.65 -17.25 -15.24
N GLY A 36 -30.24 -18.26 -14.49
CA GLY A 36 -29.03 -19.02 -14.78
C GLY A 36 -28.97 -20.32 -13.97
N LYS A 37 -28.18 -21.29 -14.43
CA LYS A 37 -27.78 -22.46 -13.67
C LYS A 37 -26.30 -22.72 -13.92
N GLY A 38 -25.53 -22.81 -12.85
CA GLY A 38 -24.13 -23.24 -12.84
C GLY A 38 -23.99 -24.62 -12.21
N GLY A 39 -22.76 -25.11 -12.07
CA GLY A 39 -22.48 -26.47 -11.59
C GLY A 39 -23.01 -26.77 -10.17
N TYR A 40 -23.05 -25.77 -9.29
CA TYR A 40 -23.44 -25.94 -7.87
C TYR A 40 -24.61 -25.05 -7.45
N ALA A 41 -25.20 -24.28 -8.36
CA ALA A 41 -26.24 -23.33 -7.98
C ALA A 41 -27.14 -22.95 -9.14
N THR A 42 -28.41 -22.72 -8.82
CA THR A 42 -29.35 -22.05 -9.73
C THR A 42 -29.53 -20.60 -9.29
N VAL A 43 -29.42 -19.67 -10.23
CA VAL A 43 -29.66 -18.23 -10.00
C VAL A 43 -31.05 -17.85 -10.45
N TYR A 44 -31.76 -17.12 -9.60
CA TYR A 44 -33.12 -16.63 -9.84
C TYR A 44 -33.16 -15.11 -9.71
N LYS A 45 -33.85 -14.45 -10.64
CA LYS A 45 -34.37 -13.10 -10.45
C LYS A 45 -35.55 -13.14 -9.48
N TYR A 46 -35.57 -12.24 -8.52
CA TYR A 46 -36.67 -12.00 -7.57
C TYR A 46 -36.98 -10.51 -7.48
N GLU A 47 -38.17 -10.19 -7.00
CA GLU A 47 -38.53 -8.88 -6.49
C GLU A 47 -38.41 -8.87 -4.97
N TRP A 48 -37.63 -7.94 -4.43
CA TRP A 48 -37.50 -7.74 -3.00
C TRP A 48 -38.54 -6.71 -2.53
N LYS A 49 -39.56 -7.18 -1.81
CA LYS A 49 -40.73 -6.38 -1.40
C LYS A 49 -40.40 -5.11 -0.63
N ASP A 50 -39.49 -5.21 0.34
CA ASP A 50 -39.20 -4.10 1.25
C ASP A 50 -38.56 -2.90 0.53
N CYS A 51 -37.81 -3.16 -0.53
CA CYS A 51 -36.97 -2.16 -1.19
C CYS A 51 -37.39 -1.90 -2.64
N LYS A 52 -38.40 -2.61 -3.15
CA LYS A 52 -38.87 -2.55 -4.54
C LYS A 52 -37.74 -2.78 -5.56
N LEU A 53 -36.73 -3.55 -5.18
CA LEU A 53 -35.57 -3.86 -6.02
C LEU A 53 -35.78 -5.20 -6.73
N THR A 54 -35.29 -5.27 -7.96
CA THR A 54 -35.04 -6.54 -8.62
C THR A 54 -33.67 -7.07 -8.17
N VAL A 55 -33.61 -8.29 -7.67
CA VAL A 55 -32.37 -8.92 -7.18
C VAL A 55 -32.14 -10.28 -7.83
N ALA A 56 -30.88 -10.70 -7.92
CA ALA A 56 -30.50 -12.06 -8.28
C ALA A 56 -30.15 -12.85 -7.01
N LEU A 57 -30.87 -13.93 -6.73
CA LEU A 57 -30.59 -14.85 -5.64
C LEU A 57 -29.96 -16.13 -6.20
N LYS A 58 -28.72 -16.41 -5.81
CA LYS A 58 -28.01 -17.66 -6.11
C LYS A 58 -28.39 -18.70 -5.07
N ARG A 59 -29.12 -19.72 -5.48
CA ARG A 59 -29.50 -20.86 -4.64
C ARG A 59 -28.46 -21.97 -4.83
N ILE A 60 -27.69 -22.25 -3.80
CA ILE A 60 -26.73 -23.35 -3.80
C ILE A 60 -27.50 -24.68 -3.77
N GLU A 61 -27.22 -25.55 -4.72
CA GLU A 61 -27.75 -26.91 -4.81
C GLU A 61 -26.78 -27.83 -4.07
N VAL A 62 -27.20 -28.38 -2.92
CA VAL A 62 -26.42 -29.39 -2.19
C VAL A 62 -26.95 -30.75 -2.61
N ASP A 63 -26.32 -31.38 -3.61
CA ASP A 63 -26.67 -32.73 -4.01
C ASP A 63 -26.04 -33.75 -3.04
N LYS A 64 -26.81 -34.78 -2.65
CA LYS A 64 -26.36 -35.77 -1.65
C LYS A 64 -25.57 -36.93 -2.26
N ASP A 65 -25.59 -37.08 -3.57
CA ASP A 65 -24.92 -38.18 -4.28
C ASP A 65 -23.89 -37.62 -5.27
N LEU A 66 -22.64 -37.48 -4.81
CA LEU A 66 -21.52 -37.04 -5.65
C LEU A 66 -21.19 -38.11 -6.71
N ASN A 67 -21.61 -37.87 -7.96
CA ASN A 67 -21.21 -38.69 -9.11
C ASN A 67 -20.21 -37.97 -10.02
N LYS A 68 -19.41 -38.77 -10.74
CA LYS A 68 -18.22 -38.43 -11.55
C LYS A 68 -18.39 -37.32 -12.63
N ASN A 69 -19.57 -36.76 -12.83
CA ASN A 69 -19.84 -35.70 -13.83
C ASN A 69 -19.51 -34.28 -13.33
N ILE A 70 -19.13 -34.13 -12.06
CA ILE A 70 -18.80 -32.83 -11.44
C ILE A 70 -17.58 -32.16 -12.10
N VAL A 71 -16.63 -32.93 -12.63
CA VAL A 71 -15.40 -32.37 -13.21
C VAL A 71 -15.68 -31.67 -14.54
N ASP A 72 -16.60 -32.21 -15.35
CA ASP A 72 -16.97 -31.62 -16.64
C ASP A 72 -17.81 -30.34 -16.47
N ASP A 73 -18.71 -30.30 -15.47
CA ASP A 73 -19.49 -29.10 -15.15
C ASP A 73 -18.63 -27.98 -14.53
N PHE A 74 -17.55 -28.35 -13.81
CA PHE A 74 -16.62 -27.43 -13.13
C PHE A 74 -15.73 -26.62 -14.06
N VAL A 75 -15.42 -27.17 -15.24
CA VAL A 75 -14.46 -26.59 -16.19
C VAL A 75 -15.09 -25.48 -17.05
N SER A 76 -16.42 -25.29 -17.01
CA SER A 76 -17.13 -24.40 -17.96
C SER A 76 -17.29 -22.91 -17.55
N GLU A 77 -16.79 -22.45 -16.40
CA GLU A 77 -17.21 -21.15 -15.79
C GLU A 77 -16.10 -20.09 -15.60
N HIS A 78 -15.47 -19.58 -16.66
CA HIS A 78 -14.50 -18.45 -16.50
C HIS A 78 -14.86 -17.18 -17.30
N SER A 79 -15.44 -17.27 -18.51
CA SER A 79 -16.03 -16.08 -19.17
C SER A 79 -17.37 -15.64 -18.56
N LYS A 80 -18.03 -16.51 -17.79
CA LYS A 80 -19.38 -16.27 -17.23
C LYS A 80 -19.41 -15.53 -15.89
N ASN A 81 -18.24 -15.12 -15.38
CA ASN A 81 -18.12 -14.44 -14.08
C ASN A 81 -18.05 -12.91 -14.21
N ILE A 82 -18.17 -12.36 -15.42
CA ILE A 82 -18.36 -10.92 -15.65
C ILE A 82 -19.83 -10.68 -16.02
N LEU A 83 -20.55 -9.96 -15.17
CA LEU A 83 -21.95 -9.58 -15.36
C LEU A 83 -22.04 -8.13 -15.82
N ILE A 84 -22.91 -7.85 -16.79
CA ILE A 84 -23.20 -6.47 -17.22
C ILE A 84 -24.34 -5.89 -16.38
N HIS A 85 -24.07 -4.83 -15.63
CA HIS A 85 -25.06 -4.06 -14.90
C HIS A 85 -25.13 -2.63 -15.45
N GLN A 86 -26.28 -2.25 -16.03
CA GLN A 86 -26.50 -0.92 -16.60
C GLN A 86 -25.41 -0.48 -17.60
N GLY A 87 -24.89 -1.41 -18.39
CA GLY A 87 -23.81 -1.14 -19.36
C GLY A 87 -22.40 -1.20 -18.80
N HIS A 88 -22.23 -1.45 -17.49
CA HIS A 88 -20.92 -1.61 -16.86
C HIS A 88 -20.62 -3.07 -16.50
N PRO A 89 -19.44 -3.61 -16.86
CA PRO A 89 -19.03 -4.95 -16.44
C PRO A 89 -18.70 -4.99 -14.94
N LYS A 90 -19.12 -6.06 -14.26
CA LYS A 90 -18.86 -6.32 -12.84
C LYS A 90 -18.42 -7.77 -12.64
N ILE A 91 -17.37 -7.99 -11.85
CA ILE A 91 -16.91 -9.33 -11.49
C ILE A 91 -17.87 -9.95 -10.47
N ALA A 92 -18.20 -11.22 -10.66
CA ALA A 92 -19.05 -12.03 -9.81
C ALA A 92 -18.39 -13.39 -9.51
N ASP A 93 -19.04 -14.17 -8.64
CA ASP A 93 -18.69 -15.56 -8.33
C ASP A 93 -17.30 -15.81 -7.69
N PHE A 94 -17.11 -15.30 -6.48
CA PHE A 94 -15.89 -15.46 -5.67
C PHE A 94 -15.76 -16.84 -5.00
N GLY A 95 -16.48 -17.87 -5.47
CA GLY A 95 -16.57 -19.19 -4.80
C GLY A 95 -15.25 -19.96 -4.67
N LEU A 96 -14.23 -19.59 -5.45
CA LEU A 96 -12.87 -20.16 -5.40
C LEU A 96 -11.81 -19.16 -4.92
N SER A 97 -12.20 -17.94 -4.56
CA SER A 97 -11.29 -16.90 -4.08
C SER A 97 -10.73 -17.27 -2.71
N LYS A 98 -9.44 -16.97 -2.48
CA LYS A 98 -8.75 -17.23 -1.21
C LYS A 98 -8.09 -15.96 -0.70
N GLN A 99 -8.03 -15.81 0.62
CA GLN A 99 -7.28 -14.71 1.24
C GLN A 99 -5.78 -14.95 1.02
N ILE A 100 -5.04 -13.89 0.65
CA ILE A 100 -3.61 -13.94 0.28
C ILE A 100 -2.74 -14.58 1.39
N ASN A 101 -3.14 -14.43 2.66
CA ASN A 101 -2.40 -14.91 3.83
C ASN A 101 -2.72 -16.38 4.22
N GLU A 102 -3.75 -17.00 3.65
CA GLU A 102 -4.13 -18.41 3.92
C GLU A 102 -3.56 -19.38 2.89
N MET A 103 -2.31 -19.16 2.47
CA MET A 103 -1.61 -20.07 1.57
C MET A 103 -1.11 -21.29 2.37
N SER A 104 -2.06 -22.08 2.88
CA SER A 104 -1.83 -23.30 3.64
C SER A 104 -0.94 -24.28 2.86
N LEU A 105 -0.01 -24.91 3.57
CA LEU A 105 1.01 -25.86 3.09
C LEU A 105 0.43 -27.20 2.56
N THR A 106 -0.85 -27.25 2.21
CA THR A 106 -1.54 -28.44 1.71
C THR A 106 -2.40 -28.15 0.48
N SER A 107 -1.88 -27.42 -0.50
CA SER A 107 -2.50 -27.34 -1.82
C SER A 107 -2.12 -28.58 -2.64
N LYS A 108 -2.90 -29.66 -2.53
CA LYS A 108 -2.87 -30.71 -3.56
C LYS A 108 -3.37 -30.09 -4.87
N SER A 109 -2.58 -30.25 -5.90
CA SER A 109 -2.63 -29.62 -7.22
C SER A 109 -3.73 -30.15 -8.13
N ALA A 110 -4.98 -30.13 -7.69
CA ALA A 110 -6.06 -30.28 -8.65
C ALA A 110 -6.14 -28.97 -9.45
N VAL A 111 -5.90 -29.04 -10.75
CA VAL A 111 -6.11 -27.95 -11.70
C VAL A 111 -7.59 -27.62 -11.65
N HIS A 112 -7.94 -26.58 -10.90
CA HIS A 112 -9.30 -26.11 -10.74
C HIS A 112 -9.52 -24.88 -11.63
N GLY A 113 -10.36 -25.01 -12.65
CA GLY A 113 -10.82 -23.91 -13.51
C GLY A 113 -11.01 -24.30 -14.98
N MET A 114 -11.33 -23.34 -15.86
CA MET A 114 -11.34 -23.53 -17.32
C MET A 114 -9.92 -23.41 -17.86
N PRO A 115 -9.36 -24.45 -18.53
CA PRO A 115 -7.97 -24.48 -18.94
C PRO A 115 -7.47 -23.24 -19.70
N ALA A 116 -8.33 -22.66 -20.56
CA ALA A 116 -8.01 -21.48 -21.35
C ALA A 116 -7.54 -20.28 -20.51
N TYR A 117 -8.10 -20.10 -19.31
CA TYR A 117 -7.80 -18.98 -18.41
C TYR A 117 -6.79 -19.36 -17.33
N ILE A 118 -6.41 -20.63 -17.22
CA ILE A 118 -5.45 -21.07 -16.21
C ILE A 118 -4.04 -20.77 -16.68
N GLU A 119 -3.25 -20.18 -15.79
CA GLU A 119 -1.86 -19.88 -16.06
C GLU A 119 -1.04 -21.14 -16.47
N PRO A 120 -0.22 -21.06 -17.54
CA PRO A 120 0.51 -22.20 -18.11
C PRO A 120 1.38 -22.96 -17.11
N LYS A 121 2.03 -22.26 -16.17
CA LYS A 121 2.91 -22.87 -15.16
C LYS A 121 2.17 -23.89 -14.27
N CYS A 122 0.84 -23.79 -14.13
CA CYS A 122 0.02 -24.76 -13.41
C CYS A 122 -0.02 -26.13 -14.10
N PHE A 123 0.13 -26.18 -15.43
CA PHE A 123 0.15 -27.44 -16.19
C PHE A 123 1.54 -28.07 -16.25
N ILE A 124 2.59 -27.28 -16.03
CA ILE A 124 4.00 -27.72 -16.09
C ILE A 124 4.48 -28.22 -14.73
N ASN A 125 4.14 -27.51 -13.65
CA ASN A 125 4.60 -27.84 -12.30
C ASN A 125 3.41 -27.91 -11.34
N SER A 126 3.09 -29.12 -10.90
CA SER A 126 2.04 -29.37 -9.92
C SER A 126 2.25 -28.66 -8.57
N LYS A 127 3.49 -28.27 -8.23
CA LYS A 127 3.81 -27.52 -7.01
C LYS A 127 3.79 -25.99 -7.20
N TYR A 128 3.49 -25.50 -8.40
CA TYR A 128 3.44 -24.07 -8.67
C TYR A 128 2.34 -23.40 -7.83
N LYS A 129 2.69 -22.27 -7.22
CA LYS A 129 1.76 -21.48 -6.41
C LYS A 129 1.29 -20.30 -7.25
N ARG A 130 -0.03 -20.21 -7.42
CA ARG A 130 -0.68 -19.08 -8.07
C ARG A 130 -0.60 -17.85 -7.18
N ASP A 131 -0.43 -16.70 -7.80
CA ASP A 131 -0.43 -15.39 -7.18
C ASP A 131 -1.18 -14.38 -8.06
N ILE A 132 -1.04 -13.08 -7.77
CA ILE A 132 -1.69 -12.02 -8.54
C ILE A 132 -1.30 -12.04 -10.03
N LYS A 133 -0.14 -12.57 -10.42
CA LYS A 133 0.28 -12.67 -11.81
C LYS A 133 -0.48 -13.76 -12.56
N SER A 134 -1.00 -14.77 -11.87
CA SER A 134 -1.93 -15.75 -12.44
C SER A 134 -3.25 -15.09 -12.85
N ASP A 135 -3.73 -14.12 -12.07
CA ASP A 135 -4.94 -13.37 -12.40
C ASP A 135 -4.71 -12.45 -13.61
N ILE A 136 -3.52 -11.85 -13.74
CA ILE A 136 -3.15 -11.05 -14.93
C ILE A 136 -3.15 -11.90 -16.21
N TYR A 137 -2.70 -13.15 -16.15
CA TYR A 137 -2.80 -14.08 -17.28
C TYR A 137 -4.26 -14.27 -17.71
N SER A 138 -5.13 -14.57 -16.75
CA SER A 138 -6.56 -14.77 -16.98
C SER A 138 -7.19 -13.52 -17.61
N PHE A 139 -6.79 -12.34 -17.13
CA PHE A 139 -7.23 -11.05 -17.67
C PHE A 139 -6.79 -10.84 -19.13
N GLY A 140 -5.57 -11.23 -19.49
CA GLY A 140 -5.10 -11.19 -20.88
C GLY A 140 -5.97 -12.02 -21.83
N VAL A 141 -6.37 -13.22 -21.40
CA VAL A 141 -7.28 -14.08 -22.17
C VAL A 141 -8.67 -13.43 -22.33
N ILE A 142 -9.17 -12.75 -21.29
CA ILE A 142 -10.43 -11.99 -21.35
C ILE A 142 -10.34 -10.81 -22.33
N LEU A 143 -9.23 -10.06 -22.33
CA LEU A 143 -9.03 -8.97 -23.29
C LEU A 143 -9.06 -9.48 -24.74
N TRP A 144 -8.41 -10.62 -25.00
CA TRP A 144 -8.49 -11.26 -26.30
C TRP A 144 -9.93 -11.68 -26.64
N GLU A 145 -10.65 -12.32 -25.72
CA GLU A 145 -12.05 -12.75 -25.90
C GLU A 145 -12.99 -11.56 -26.20
N ILE A 146 -12.78 -10.41 -25.55
CA ILE A 146 -13.51 -9.17 -25.84
C ILE A 146 -13.23 -8.70 -27.27
N SER A 147 -11.97 -8.74 -27.72
CA SER A 147 -11.60 -8.33 -29.08
C SER A 147 -12.11 -9.29 -30.16
N SER A 148 -12.18 -10.58 -29.86
CA SER A 148 -12.60 -11.62 -30.80
C SER A 148 -14.11 -11.80 -30.86
N GLY A 149 -14.80 -11.54 -29.75
CA GLY A 149 -16.21 -11.88 -29.56
C GLY A 149 -16.46 -13.40 -29.53
N LYS A 150 -15.42 -14.21 -29.36
CA LYS A 150 -15.45 -15.68 -29.43
C LYS A 150 -14.79 -16.32 -28.21
N PRO A 151 -15.23 -17.53 -27.78
CA PRO A 151 -14.56 -18.26 -26.71
C PRO A 151 -13.08 -18.52 -27.04
N PRO A 152 -12.17 -18.41 -26.07
CA PRO A 152 -10.75 -18.73 -26.29
C PRO A 152 -10.56 -20.23 -26.50
N PHE A 153 -9.71 -20.55 -27.46
CA PHE A 153 -9.33 -21.88 -27.91
C PHE A 153 -10.51 -22.73 -28.38
N GLU A 154 -11.49 -22.11 -29.05
CA GLU A 154 -12.74 -22.73 -29.52
C GLU A 154 -12.51 -23.99 -30.38
N ILE A 155 -11.37 -24.11 -31.05
CA ILE A 155 -11.02 -25.25 -31.91
C ILE A 155 -10.65 -26.54 -31.16
N PHE A 156 -10.43 -26.47 -29.84
CA PHE A 156 -10.00 -27.62 -29.04
C PHE A 156 -11.20 -28.31 -28.39
N GLU A 157 -11.51 -29.52 -28.86
CA GLU A 157 -12.57 -30.36 -28.28
C GLU A 157 -12.10 -31.07 -26.98
N GLU A 158 -10.82 -31.42 -26.90
CA GLU A 158 -10.25 -32.21 -25.81
C GLU A 158 -9.46 -31.35 -24.81
N ILE A 159 -9.92 -31.30 -23.56
CA ILE A 159 -9.34 -30.50 -22.47
C ILE A 159 -7.84 -30.80 -22.27
N VAL A 160 -7.44 -32.08 -22.33
CA VAL A 160 -6.05 -32.48 -22.12
C VAL A 160 -5.14 -31.94 -23.23
N VAL A 161 -5.63 -31.93 -24.47
CA VAL A 161 -4.89 -31.40 -25.62
C VAL A 161 -4.74 -29.88 -25.48
N LEU A 162 -5.79 -29.19 -25.05
CA LEU A 162 -5.75 -27.77 -24.75
C LEU A 162 -4.71 -27.44 -23.66
N CYS A 163 -4.70 -28.18 -22.55
CA CYS A 163 -3.73 -27.99 -21.48
C CYS A 163 -2.28 -28.14 -21.97
N LEU A 164 -2.00 -29.17 -22.79
CA LEU A 164 -0.67 -29.38 -23.39
C LEU A 164 -0.28 -28.26 -24.35
N HIS A 165 -1.23 -27.81 -25.18
CA HIS A 165 -1.04 -26.73 -26.13
C HIS A 165 -0.67 -25.41 -25.43
N ILE A 166 -1.38 -25.06 -24.34
CA ILE A 166 -1.10 -23.88 -23.53
C ILE A 166 0.24 -24.01 -22.78
N ALA A 167 0.54 -25.20 -22.25
CA ALA A 167 1.79 -25.48 -21.54
C ALA A 167 3.04 -25.35 -22.44
N GLN A 168 2.89 -25.55 -23.75
CA GLN A 168 3.95 -25.33 -24.75
C GLN A 168 4.13 -23.85 -25.11
N GLY A 169 3.33 -22.95 -24.54
CA GLY A 169 3.41 -21.51 -24.76
C GLY A 169 2.60 -21.00 -25.94
N ASN A 170 1.78 -21.83 -26.58
CA ASN A 170 0.91 -21.40 -27.67
C ASN A 170 -0.25 -20.54 -27.14
N ARG A 171 -0.70 -19.59 -27.95
CA ARG A 171 -1.76 -18.61 -27.65
C ARG A 171 -2.66 -18.44 -28.85
N GLU A 172 -3.78 -17.77 -28.61
CA GLU A 172 -4.66 -17.34 -29.69
C GLU A 172 -4.01 -16.31 -30.61
N GLU A 173 -4.42 -16.34 -31.87
CA GLU A 173 -3.94 -15.40 -32.89
C GLU A 173 -4.61 -14.03 -32.74
N PRO A 174 -3.90 -12.92 -33.07
CA PRO A 174 -4.50 -11.60 -33.07
C PRO A 174 -5.68 -11.47 -34.03
N ILE A 175 -6.72 -10.78 -33.59
CA ILE A 175 -7.93 -10.55 -34.39
C ILE A 175 -7.73 -9.31 -35.28
N GLU A 176 -7.97 -9.49 -36.57
CA GLU A 176 -7.92 -8.40 -37.56
C GLU A 176 -8.87 -7.26 -37.17
N GLY A 177 -8.38 -6.02 -37.23
CA GLY A 177 -9.12 -4.83 -36.80
C GLY A 177 -8.97 -4.46 -35.33
N THR A 178 -8.29 -5.28 -34.52
CA THR A 178 -7.94 -4.91 -33.13
C THR A 178 -6.79 -3.89 -33.14
N PRO A 179 -6.89 -2.78 -32.37
CA PRO A 179 -5.79 -1.80 -32.29
C PRO A 179 -4.46 -2.45 -31.87
N PRO A 180 -3.33 -2.17 -32.53
CA PRO A 180 -2.04 -2.81 -32.23
C PRO A 180 -1.63 -2.72 -30.77
N GLN A 181 -1.85 -1.57 -30.14
CA GLN A 181 -1.53 -1.38 -28.72
C GLN A 181 -2.40 -2.26 -27.79
N TYR A 182 -3.65 -2.53 -28.17
CA TYR A 182 -4.53 -3.44 -27.44
C TYR A 182 -4.06 -4.90 -27.61
N VAL A 183 -3.57 -5.25 -28.81
CA VAL A 183 -2.93 -6.54 -29.09
C VAL A 183 -1.68 -6.75 -28.22
N ASP A 184 -0.81 -5.74 -28.18
CA ASP A 184 0.41 -5.80 -27.37
C ASP A 184 0.09 -5.92 -25.88
N LEU A 185 -0.94 -5.21 -25.40
CA LEU A 185 -1.38 -5.26 -24.01
C LEU A 185 -1.79 -6.67 -23.58
N TYR A 186 -2.73 -7.32 -24.29
CA TYR A 186 -3.14 -8.67 -23.89
C TYR A 186 -2.01 -9.69 -24.09
N LYS A 187 -1.10 -9.44 -25.05
CA LYS A 187 0.11 -10.26 -25.24
C LYS A 187 1.07 -10.20 -24.06
N GLN A 188 1.26 -9.02 -23.49
CA GLN A 188 2.05 -8.85 -22.27
C GLN A 188 1.36 -9.49 -21.06
N CYS A 189 0.02 -9.40 -20.98
CA CYS A 189 -0.74 -9.98 -19.88
C CYS A 189 -0.65 -11.52 -19.83
N TRP A 190 -0.66 -12.21 -20.97
CA TRP A 190 -0.61 -13.68 -21.02
C TRP A 190 0.79 -14.28 -21.29
N ASP A 191 1.87 -13.51 -21.04
CA ASP A 191 3.26 -13.96 -21.20
C ASP A 191 3.52 -15.24 -20.38
N ASN A 192 4.34 -16.14 -20.93
CA ASN A 192 4.73 -17.39 -20.27
C ASN A 192 5.45 -17.14 -18.93
N GLU A 193 6.24 -16.07 -18.85
CA GLU A 193 6.93 -15.66 -17.63
C GLU A 193 6.09 -14.69 -16.79
N PRO A 194 5.66 -15.07 -15.57
CA PRO A 194 4.79 -14.26 -14.70
C PRO A 194 5.37 -12.88 -14.39
N ASN A 195 6.69 -12.80 -14.25
CA ASN A 195 7.39 -11.57 -13.91
C ASN A 195 7.41 -10.55 -15.05
N LYS A 196 7.19 -10.97 -16.30
CA LYS A 196 7.10 -10.08 -17.47
C LYS A 196 5.70 -9.46 -17.62
N ARG A 197 4.71 -10.01 -16.94
CA ARG A 197 3.33 -9.51 -17.01
C ARG A 197 3.24 -8.17 -16.27
N PRO A 198 2.51 -7.18 -16.81
CA PRO A 198 2.36 -5.87 -16.18
C PRO A 198 1.60 -5.94 -14.85
N LYS A 199 1.61 -4.85 -14.10
CA LYS A 199 0.72 -4.66 -12.95
C LYS A 199 -0.66 -4.18 -13.43
N MET A 200 -1.70 -4.46 -12.65
CA MET A 200 -3.06 -4.00 -12.98
C MET A 200 -3.16 -2.46 -13.13
N SER A 201 -2.35 -1.71 -12.36
CA SER A 201 -2.27 -0.25 -12.49
C SER A 201 -1.74 0.20 -13.87
N GLU A 202 -0.72 -0.49 -14.39
CA GLU A 202 -0.11 -0.21 -15.70
C GLU A 202 -1.10 -0.57 -16.83
N ILE A 203 -1.79 -1.71 -16.69
CA ILE A 203 -2.84 -2.13 -17.62
C ILE A 203 -3.96 -1.07 -17.69
N LEU A 204 -4.42 -0.57 -16.54
CA LEU A 204 -5.47 0.44 -16.48
C LEU A 204 -5.05 1.75 -17.14
N GLU A 205 -3.80 2.16 -16.95
CA GLU A 205 -3.24 3.36 -17.59
C GLU A 205 -3.23 3.24 -19.12
N ILE A 206 -2.74 2.11 -19.64
CA ILE A 206 -2.72 1.83 -21.09
C ILE A 206 -4.15 1.83 -21.65
N LEU A 207 -5.10 1.16 -20.98
CA LEU A 207 -6.50 1.15 -21.42
C LEU A 207 -7.13 2.55 -21.44
N ASN A 208 -6.86 3.38 -20.42
CA ASN A 208 -7.35 4.75 -20.37
C ASN A 208 -6.77 5.60 -21.51
N GLN A 209 -5.47 5.43 -21.81
CA GLN A 209 -4.81 6.12 -22.92
C GLN A 209 -5.42 5.71 -24.27
N LEU A 210 -5.72 4.42 -24.47
CA LEU A 210 -6.40 3.94 -25.68
C LEU A 210 -7.81 4.51 -25.85
N ILE A 211 -8.53 4.74 -24.75
CA ILE A 211 -9.84 5.39 -24.76
C ILE A 211 -9.72 6.90 -25.09
N SER A 212 -8.62 7.53 -24.69
CA SER A 212 -8.41 8.99 -24.79
C SER A 212 -7.78 9.42 -26.11
N GLY A 213 -7.15 8.49 -26.86
CA GLY A 213 -6.56 8.75 -28.18
C GLY A 213 -5.24 9.52 -28.17
N GLU A 214 -4.50 9.50 -27.04
CA GLU A 214 -3.21 10.18 -26.90
C GLU A 214 -2.04 9.33 -27.45
N ASP A 215 -1.01 9.98 -28.01
CA ASP A 215 0.15 9.36 -28.67
C ASP A 215 1.19 8.86 -27.65
N LEU A 216 1.63 7.59 -27.79
CA LEU A 216 2.31 6.80 -26.74
C LEU A 216 3.85 6.71 -26.88
N SER A 217 4.48 7.72 -27.47
CA SER A 217 5.91 7.66 -27.82
C SER A 217 6.91 7.78 -26.64
N GLN A 218 6.50 7.72 -25.37
CA GLN A 218 7.41 7.94 -24.23
C GLN A 218 7.51 6.84 -23.16
N LEU A 219 6.90 5.65 -23.33
CA LEU A 219 6.95 4.61 -22.29
C LEU A 219 7.52 3.25 -22.71
N ILE A 220 8.09 3.13 -23.91
CA ILE A 220 8.80 1.91 -24.33
C ILE A 220 10.26 2.23 -24.65
N THR A 221 11.11 2.29 -23.62
CA THR A 221 12.53 1.92 -23.74
C THR A 221 13.08 1.50 -22.37
N ASN A 222 13.25 0.20 -22.16
CA ASN A 222 14.23 -0.33 -21.22
C ASN A 222 15.32 -1.02 -22.05
N GLU A 223 16.41 -0.31 -22.36
CA GLU A 223 17.76 -0.88 -22.45
C GLU A 223 18.83 0.25 -22.32
N PRO A 224 20.06 -0.07 -21.85
CA PRO A 224 20.92 0.85 -21.11
C PRO A 224 21.77 1.78 -21.98
N LEU A 225 22.07 2.94 -21.39
CA LEU A 225 22.88 4.03 -21.92
C LEU A 225 24.35 3.60 -22.15
N ILE A 226 24.85 3.83 -23.37
CA ILE A 226 26.28 4.03 -23.64
C ILE A 226 26.45 5.46 -24.16
N GLU A 227 27.25 6.24 -23.43
CA GLU A 227 27.71 7.58 -23.78
C GLU A 227 28.53 7.57 -25.08
N ASN A 228 28.33 8.57 -25.94
CA ASN A 228 29.42 9.48 -26.35
C ASN A 228 28.94 10.62 -27.27
N ASN A 229 29.14 11.83 -26.76
CA ASN A 229 29.60 13.07 -27.40
C ASN A 229 29.70 13.12 -28.94
N GLU A 230 29.03 14.09 -29.59
CA GLU A 230 29.62 15.37 -30.04
C GLU A 230 28.66 16.19 -30.94
N SER A 231 28.58 17.48 -30.60
CA SER A 231 28.29 18.71 -31.37
C SER A 231 27.66 18.78 -32.78
N SER A 232 26.86 19.86 -32.93
CA SER A 232 26.58 20.69 -34.13
C SER A 232 25.59 20.10 -35.17
N SER A 233 24.66 20.80 -35.82
CA SER A 233 24.42 22.23 -36.11
C SER A 233 23.01 22.41 -36.70
N LEU A 234 22.52 23.67 -36.73
CA LEU A 234 21.25 24.15 -37.31
C LEU A 234 20.93 23.65 -38.74
N ASN A 235 19.63 23.53 -39.08
CA ASN A 235 18.96 24.40 -40.08
C ASN A 235 17.46 24.11 -40.28
N HIS A 236 16.68 25.21 -40.30
CA HIS A 236 15.43 25.57 -41.02
C HIS A 236 14.56 24.46 -41.67
N ILE A 237 13.22 24.52 -41.73
CA ILE A 237 12.36 25.51 -42.43
C ILE A 237 10.88 25.24 -42.02
N THR A 238 10.09 26.30 -41.84
CA THR A 238 8.61 26.31 -41.69
C THR A 238 7.85 25.81 -42.91
N PRO A 239 6.58 25.40 -42.77
CA PRO A 239 5.60 25.90 -43.73
C PRO A 239 4.31 26.41 -43.08
N SER A 240 3.99 27.65 -43.43
CA SER A 240 2.64 28.19 -43.56
C SER A 240 1.91 27.57 -44.76
N ALA A 241 0.70 27.05 -44.57
CA ALA A 241 -0.42 27.20 -45.51
C ALA A 241 -1.71 26.71 -44.83
N SER A 242 -2.67 27.62 -44.78
CA SER A 242 -3.95 27.52 -44.09
C SER A 242 -5.11 27.12 -45.02
N LEU A 243 -6.11 26.51 -44.39
CA LEU A 243 -7.56 26.55 -44.70
C LEU A 243 -8.09 25.91 -46.00
N ASN A 244 -8.82 24.80 -45.83
CA ASN A 244 -10.25 24.63 -46.18
C ASN A 244 -10.51 23.16 -46.52
N LEU A 245 -11.19 22.40 -45.65
CA LEU A 245 -12.19 21.37 -45.97
C LEU A 245 -12.58 20.61 -44.68
N VAL A 246 -13.51 21.15 -43.88
CA VAL A 246 -14.42 20.35 -43.05
C VAL A 246 -15.72 21.13 -42.93
N ASN A 247 -16.63 20.89 -43.88
CA ASN A 247 -18.05 21.23 -43.77
C ASN A 247 -18.82 20.43 -44.84
N SER A 248 -18.92 19.12 -44.63
CA SER A 248 -19.98 18.28 -45.19
C SER A 248 -19.92 16.95 -44.46
N TYR A 249 -20.84 16.72 -43.51
CA TYR A 249 -21.39 15.44 -43.04
C TYR A 249 -21.99 15.66 -41.64
N GLU A 250 -22.96 16.58 -41.51
CA GLU A 250 -23.83 16.63 -40.32
C GLU A 250 -25.28 17.06 -40.62
N ASN A 251 -25.69 17.12 -41.89
CA ASN A 251 -27.08 17.41 -42.25
C ASN A 251 -27.60 16.40 -43.26
N GLU A 252 -27.97 15.22 -42.77
CA GLU A 252 -28.97 14.34 -43.41
C GLU A 252 -29.32 13.18 -42.47
N LEU A 253 -29.94 13.51 -41.33
CA LEU A 253 -30.76 12.60 -40.52
C LEU A 253 -31.60 13.44 -39.54
N ASN A 254 -32.34 14.39 -40.10
CA ASN A 254 -33.36 15.13 -39.36
C ASN A 254 -34.49 15.49 -40.32
N LEU A 255 -35.33 14.50 -40.66
CA LEU A 255 -36.66 14.67 -41.24
C LEU A 255 -37.39 13.32 -41.22
N GLN A 256 -38.16 13.08 -40.16
CA GLN A 256 -39.46 12.37 -40.10
C GLN A 256 -39.68 11.72 -38.73
N TRP A 257 -40.02 12.53 -37.72
CA TRP A 257 -40.74 12.05 -36.52
C TRP A 257 -41.80 13.11 -36.18
N GLN A 258 -42.77 13.31 -37.07
CA GLN A 258 -44.13 13.58 -36.63
C GLN A 258 -44.77 12.21 -36.46
N ASP A 259 -44.83 11.72 -35.23
CA ASP A 259 -45.81 10.73 -34.79
C ASP A 259 -45.92 10.79 -33.27
N GLU A 260 -47.16 10.74 -32.80
CA GLU A 260 -47.58 10.75 -31.41
C GLU A 260 -46.95 9.57 -30.65
N ALA A 261 -45.91 9.83 -29.84
CA ALA A 261 -45.31 8.82 -28.97
C ALA A 261 -44.90 9.38 -27.58
N SER A 262 -45.91 9.78 -26.81
CA SER A 262 -46.05 9.63 -25.35
C SER A 262 -45.04 10.29 -24.39
N GLU A 263 -45.56 10.94 -23.34
CA GLU A 263 -44.84 11.35 -22.12
C GLU A 263 -43.87 10.28 -21.56
N SER A 264 -44.06 9.01 -21.90
CA SER A 264 -43.24 7.88 -21.45
C SER A 264 -41.79 7.91 -21.94
N HIS A 265 -41.52 8.42 -23.16
CA HIS A 265 -40.16 8.50 -23.70
C HIS A 265 -39.35 9.64 -23.06
N ASP A 266 -39.99 10.80 -22.82
CA ASP A 266 -39.37 11.94 -22.13
C ASP A 266 -39.09 11.63 -20.65
N LEU A 267 -39.99 10.92 -19.99
CA LEU A 267 -39.78 10.42 -18.62
C LEU A 267 -38.62 9.43 -18.55
N SER A 268 -38.48 8.53 -19.52
CA SER A 268 -37.34 7.59 -19.59
C SER A 268 -36.00 8.31 -19.71
N TYR A 269 -35.91 9.29 -20.62
CA TYR A 269 -34.70 10.10 -20.80
C TYR A 269 -34.35 10.90 -19.54
N LEU A 270 -35.32 11.59 -18.93
CA LEU A 270 -35.10 12.35 -17.70
C LEU A 270 -34.69 11.43 -16.53
N ASN A 271 -35.33 10.27 -16.39
CA ASN A 271 -34.95 9.28 -15.38
C ASN A 271 -33.49 8.84 -15.54
N ARG A 272 -33.03 8.61 -16.78
CA ARG A 272 -31.63 8.29 -17.06
C ARG A 272 -30.69 9.45 -16.75
N LEU A 273 -31.09 10.68 -17.06
CA LEU A 273 -30.33 11.90 -16.79
C LEU A 273 -30.07 12.09 -15.29
N ILE A 274 -31.12 11.90 -14.48
CA ILE A 274 -31.09 12.12 -13.03
C ILE A 274 -30.38 10.95 -12.32
N SER A 275 -30.72 9.73 -12.69
CA SER A 275 -30.25 8.50 -12.02
C SER A 275 -28.85 8.07 -12.48
N GLY A 276 -28.43 8.52 -13.67
CA GLY A 276 -27.12 8.22 -14.26
C GLY A 276 -25.98 9.14 -13.77
N PRO A 277 -24.79 9.04 -14.40
CA PRO A 277 -23.57 9.74 -13.97
C PRO A 277 -23.59 11.26 -14.25
N ASN A 278 -24.61 11.75 -14.97
CA ASN A 278 -24.62 13.09 -15.56
C ASN A 278 -24.71 14.22 -14.52
N LEU A 279 -25.17 13.88 -13.31
CA LEU A 279 -24.97 14.70 -12.11
C LEU A 279 -23.95 14.00 -11.23
N ALA A 280 -22.68 14.37 -11.37
CA ALA A 280 -21.56 13.80 -10.65
C ALA A 280 -21.40 14.46 -9.28
N PHE A 281 -21.32 13.65 -8.22
CA PHE A 281 -21.07 14.08 -6.86
C PHE A 281 -19.60 13.82 -6.53
N ILE A 282 -18.84 14.87 -6.21
CA ILE A 282 -17.36 14.78 -6.17
C ILE A 282 -16.81 14.87 -4.74
N ASN A 283 -17.43 15.69 -3.89
CA ASN A 283 -17.01 15.87 -2.51
C ASN A 283 -18.24 15.88 -1.60
N VAL A 284 -18.12 15.22 -0.45
CA VAL A 284 -19.14 15.20 0.60
C VAL A 284 -18.53 15.75 1.89
N ARG A 285 -19.08 16.84 2.42
CA ARG A 285 -18.66 17.40 3.72
C ARG A 285 -19.79 17.27 4.73
N LEU A 286 -19.50 16.72 5.91
CA LEU A 286 -20.41 16.65 7.05
C LEU A 286 -20.01 17.73 8.08
N THR A 287 -20.92 18.62 8.43
CA THR A 287 -20.69 19.74 9.38
C THR A 287 -21.81 19.85 10.41
N ASN A 288 -21.55 20.57 11.51
CA ASN A 288 -22.51 20.80 12.60
C ASN A 288 -23.18 19.50 13.10
N LEU A 289 -22.36 18.50 13.42
CA LEU A 289 -22.83 17.20 13.89
C LEU A 289 -23.59 17.33 15.23
N THR A 290 -24.85 16.91 15.26
CA THR A 290 -25.64 16.76 16.48
C THR A 290 -26.32 15.40 16.51
N GLU A 291 -26.92 15.05 17.64
CA GLU A 291 -27.68 13.79 17.78
C GLU A 291 -28.90 13.73 16.84
N THR A 292 -29.48 14.88 16.50
CA THR A 292 -30.76 14.95 15.77
C THR A 292 -30.62 15.32 14.30
N ASN A 293 -29.50 15.96 13.93
CA ASN A 293 -29.25 16.42 12.57
C ASN A 293 -27.78 16.84 12.36
N PHE A 294 -27.41 16.94 11.10
CA PHE A 294 -26.16 17.57 10.65
C PHE A 294 -26.34 18.14 9.24
N PHE A 295 -25.36 18.86 8.72
CA PHE A 295 -25.39 19.34 7.34
C PHE A 295 -24.49 18.48 6.46
N VAL A 296 -25.00 18.13 5.28
CA VAL A 296 -24.27 17.45 4.21
C VAL A 296 -24.08 18.45 3.07
N THR A 297 -22.84 18.73 2.71
CA THR A 297 -22.49 19.59 1.59
C THR A 297 -21.95 18.76 0.45
N PHE A 298 -22.68 18.73 -0.66
CA PHE A 298 -22.28 18.08 -1.90
C PHE A 298 -21.68 19.09 -2.89
N SER A 299 -20.56 18.74 -3.50
CA SER A 299 -20.14 19.35 -4.77
C SER A 299 -20.71 18.56 -5.94
N VAL A 300 -21.62 19.18 -6.69
CA VAL A 300 -22.29 18.56 -7.83
C VAL A 300 -21.88 19.25 -9.13
N ILE A 301 -21.51 18.46 -10.14
CA ILE A 301 -21.24 18.93 -11.49
C ILE A 301 -22.27 18.33 -12.43
N ASN A 302 -22.90 19.18 -13.24
CA ASN A 302 -23.69 18.76 -14.39
C ASN A 302 -22.74 18.58 -15.58
N THR A 303 -22.57 17.35 -16.04
CA THR A 303 -21.70 16.99 -17.17
C THR A 303 -22.42 17.12 -18.52
N GLU A 304 -23.71 17.42 -18.52
CA GLU A 304 -24.47 17.65 -19.74
C GLU A 304 -24.14 18.98 -20.39
N SER A 305 -24.44 19.08 -21.68
CA SER A 305 -24.30 20.30 -22.46
C SER A 305 -25.36 21.37 -22.13
N HIS A 306 -26.44 21.02 -21.43
CA HIS A 306 -27.58 21.89 -21.17
C HIS A 306 -27.86 22.09 -19.68
N PRO A 307 -28.33 23.28 -19.25
CA PRO A 307 -28.72 23.52 -17.88
C PRO A 307 -29.87 22.61 -17.43
N LEU A 308 -29.79 22.15 -16.19
CA LEU A 308 -30.81 21.34 -15.54
C LEU A 308 -31.33 22.08 -14.32
N GLU A 309 -32.62 22.32 -14.22
CA GLU A 309 -33.24 22.95 -13.06
C GLU A 309 -34.12 21.92 -12.35
N ILE A 310 -33.82 21.65 -11.08
CA ILE A 310 -34.49 20.63 -10.27
C ILE A 310 -35.18 21.31 -9.10
N THR A 311 -36.49 21.13 -9.00
CA THR A 311 -37.28 21.46 -7.82
C THR A 311 -37.54 20.20 -7.02
N PHE A 312 -37.09 20.15 -5.77
CA PHE A 312 -37.36 19.04 -4.87
C PHE A 312 -38.78 19.18 -4.30
N LEU A 313 -39.68 18.24 -4.57
CA LEU A 313 -41.08 18.34 -4.14
C LEU A 313 -41.32 17.84 -2.72
N ASN A 314 -40.40 17.03 -2.20
CA ASN A 314 -40.40 16.52 -0.84
C ASN A 314 -38.97 16.33 -0.32
N ASP A 315 -38.85 15.97 0.95
CA ASP A 315 -37.59 15.51 1.52
C ASP A 315 -37.10 14.25 0.79
N ILE A 316 -35.78 14.15 0.61
CA ILE A 316 -35.15 13.01 -0.05
C ILE A 316 -34.77 11.98 0.99
N GLN A 317 -35.31 10.77 0.87
CA GLN A 317 -34.94 9.64 1.71
C GLN A 317 -33.57 9.12 1.31
N VAL A 318 -32.75 8.77 2.30
CA VAL A 318 -31.41 8.22 2.08
C VAL A 318 -31.35 6.82 2.67
N SER A 319 -30.95 5.86 1.86
CA SER A 319 -30.83 4.45 2.24
C SER A 319 -29.41 3.93 1.99
N PHE A 320 -28.94 3.04 2.84
CA PHE A 320 -27.68 2.31 2.66
C PHE A 320 -27.91 0.83 2.95
N LYS A 321 -27.38 -0.07 2.10
CA LYS A 321 -27.62 -1.52 2.17
C LYS A 321 -29.11 -1.83 2.42
N CYS A 322 -29.99 -1.16 1.68
CA CYS A 322 -31.45 -1.33 1.73
C CYS A 322 -32.16 -0.92 3.04
N LYS A 323 -31.47 -0.23 3.96
CA LYS A 323 -32.08 0.36 5.16
C LYS A 323 -32.09 1.88 5.06
N VAL A 324 -33.22 2.49 5.42
CA VAL A 324 -33.33 3.96 5.50
C VAL A 324 -32.45 4.44 6.64
N ILE A 325 -31.41 5.21 6.33
CA ILE A 325 -30.46 5.78 7.31
C ILE A 325 -30.81 7.21 7.70
N GLY A 326 -31.70 7.87 6.95
CA GLY A 326 -32.17 9.21 7.28
C GLY A 326 -32.87 9.88 6.11
N LYS A 327 -33.04 11.20 6.22
CA LYS A 327 -33.61 12.03 5.16
C LYS A 327 -32.88 13.36 5.03
N MET A 328 -32.80 13.85 3.81
CA MET A 328 -32.32 15.18 3.45
C MET A 328 -33.50 16.14 3.39
N SER A 329 -33.50 17.13 4.27
CA SER A 329 -34.51 18.19 4.40
C SER A 329 -34.29 19.25 3.33
N ILE A 330 -34.82 19.04 2.13
CA ILE A 330 -34.65 19.90 0.95
C ILE A 330 -35.99 20.24 0.26
N SER A 331 -37.13 19.85 0.83
CA SER A 331 -38.45 20.08 0.24
C SER A 331 -38.66 21.52 -0.23
N HIS A 332 -39.27 21.66 -1.42
CA HIS A 332 -39.57 22.92 -2.10
C HIS A 332 -38.37 23.78 -2.49
N THR A 333 -37.17 23.21 -2.50
CA THR A 333 -35.96 23.91 -2.96
C THR A 333 -35.81 23.77 -4.46
N ASN A 334 -35.51 24.86 -5.16
CA ASN A 334 -35.17 24.88 -6.57
C ASN A 334 -33.65 25.09 -6.74
N VAL A 335 -33.01 24.24 -7.54
CA VAL A 335 -31.57 24.28 -7.82
C VAL A 335 -31.34 24.26 -9.32
N LYS A 336 -30.56 25.22 -9.81
CA LYS A 336 -30.15 25.29 -11.20
C LYS A 336 -28.72 24.80 -11.39
N PHE A 337 -28.58 23.66 -12.06
CA PHE A 337 -27.32 23.04 -12.44
C PHE A 337 -26.82 23.50 -13.80
N ILE A 338 -25.85 24.42 -13.78
CA ILE A 338 -25.20 24.95 -14.99
C ILE A 338 -24.13 23.94 -15.47
N PRO A 339 -24.06 23.63 -16.78
CA PRO A 339 -23.03 22.76 -17.35
C PRO A 339 -21.62 23.11 -16.89
N GLN A 340 -20.83 22.10 -16.54
CA GLN A 340 -19.41 22.20 -16.17
C GLN A 340 -19.11 23.16 -15.00
N LYS A 341 -20.14 23.61 -14.26
CA LYS A 341 -19.96 24.45 -13.07
C LYS A 341 -20.19 23.63 -11.81
N ASN A 342 -19.23 23.67 -10.89
CA ASN A 342 -19.38 23.06 -9.58
C ASN A 342 -20.38 23.87 -8.73
N ILE A 343 -21.42 23.20 -8.26
CA ILE A 343 -22.43 23.75 -7.38
C ILE A 343 -22.31 23.07 -6.03
N LYS A 344 -22.24 23.88 -4.98
CA LYS A 344 -22.26 23.42 -3.61
C LYS A 344 -23.71 23.39 -3.10
N LEU A 345 -24.18 22.21 -2.72
CA LEU A 345 -25.48 22.00 -2.11
C LEU A 345 -25.29 21.62 -0.66
N GLU A 346 -25.60 22.55 0.24
CA GLU A 346 -25.63 22.31 1.68
C GLU A 346 -27.05 21.96 2.12
N ILE A 347 -27.22 20.75 2.65
CA ILE A 347 -28.53 20.17 2.94
C ILE A 347 -28.54 19.63 4.36
N LYS A 348 -29.57 19.98 5.14
CA LYS A 348 -29.76 19.42 6.47
C LYS A 348 -30.17 17.95 6.37
N PHE A 349 -29.38 17.06 6.95
CA PHE A 349 -29.66 15.64 7.08
C PHE A 349 -30.22 15.32 8.47
N ILE A 350 -31.28 14.53 8.50
CA ILE A 350 -31.95 14.07 9.72
C ILE A 350 -31.78 12.54 9.78
N PRO A 351 -30.94 12.03 10.70
CA PRO A 351 -30.74 10.60 10.91
C PRO A 351 -32.03 9.85 11.23
N SER A 352 -32.10 8.58 10.83
CA SER A 352 -33.08 7.61 11.34
C SER A 352 -32.46 6.73 12.43
N ASP A 353 -33.27 5.87 13.05
CA ASP A 353 -32.81 4.87 14.03
C ASP A 353 -31.74 3.89 13.48
N ASN A 354 -31.63 3.74 12.15
CA ASN A 354 -30.62 2.89 11.54
C ASN A 354 -29.27 3.59 11.35
N PHE A 355 -29.19 4.92 11.51
CA PHE A 355 -27.97 5.68 11.25
C PHE A 355 -26.81 5.26 12.16
N ASP A 356 -27.12 4.93 13.42
CA ASP A 356 -26.19 4.38 14.39
C ASP A 356 -25.46 3.12 13.95
N SER A 357 -26.17 2.26 13.22
CA SER A 357 -25.59 1.04 12.66
C SER A 357 -24.80 1.36 11.40
N PHE A 358 -25.25 2.37 10.65
CA PHE A 358 -24.57 2.87 9.45
C PHE A 358 -23.23 3.56 9.76
N SER A 359 -23.15 4.34 10.83
CA SER A 359 -22.01 5.23 11.11
C SER A 359 -20.67 4.50 11.20
N ARG A 360 -20.66 3.22 11.56
CA ARG A 360 -19.45 2.37 11.57
C ARG A 360 -18.88 2.16 10.17
N PHE A 361 -19.73 2.06 9.15
CA PHE A 361 -19.30 1.83 7.76
C PHE A 361 -18.59 3.05 7.18
N LEU A 362 -18.87 4.27 7.66
CA LEU A 362 -18.15 5.49 7.26
C LEU A 362 -16.62 5.36 7.40
N PHE A 363 -16.16 4.52 8.33
CA PHE A 363 -14.75 4.38 8.71
C PHE A 363 -14.19 2.96 8.53
N THR A 364 -14.98 2.03 8.00
CA THR A 364 -14.57 0.61 7.83
C THR A 364 -14.70 0.12 6.40
N ASP A 365 -15.67 0.60 5.63
CA ASP A 365 -15.85 0.22 4.23
C ASP A 365 -15.00 1.12 3.32
N GLU A 366 -14.43 0.56 2.25
CA GLU A 366 -13.68 1.33 1.25
C GLU A 366 -14.58 2.22 0.41
N LYS A 367 -15.82 1.78 0.18
CA LYS A 367 -16.81 2.45 -0.66
C LYS A 367 -18.18 2.39 -0.01
N LEU A 368 -18.91 3.47 -0.13
CA LEU A 368 -20.23 3.65 0.44
C LEU A 368 -21.18 4.07 -0.66
N ASP A 369 -22.31 3.36 -0.77
CA ASP A 369 -23.33 3.59 -1.79
C ASP A 369 -24.62 4.09 -1.12
N TRP A 370 -24.88 5.39 -1.23
CA TRP A 370 -26.13 6.00 -0.79
C TRP A 370 -27.16 5.95 -1.90
N HIS A 371 -28.30 5.34 -1.59
CA HIS A 371 -29.48 5.35 -2.46
C HIS A 371 -30.43 6.47 -2.04
N LEU A 372 -30.59 7.46 -2.91
CA LEU A 372 -31.46 8.62 -2.73
C LEU A 372 -32.81 8.38 -3.41
N GLU A 373 -33.90 8.53 -2.65
CA GLU A 373 -35.26 8.40 -3.18
C GLU A 373 -36.15 9.61 -2.83
N GLY A 374 -36.94 10.07 -3.79
CA GLY A 374 -37.94 11.11 -3.55
C GLY A 374 -38.70 11.52 -4.81
N LYS A 375 -39.34 12.69 -4.76
CA LYS A 375 -40.08 13.27 -5.89
C LYS A 375 -39.47 14.62 -6.24
N ILE A 376 -39.20 14.81 -7.52
CA ILE A 376 -38.63 16.05 -8.04
C ILE A 376 -39.38 16.50 -9.28
N SER A 377 -39.32 17.79 -9.58
CA SER A 377 -39.77 18.36 -10.85
C SER A 377 -38.56 18.90 -11.59
N VAL A 378 -38.39 18.49 -12.83
CA VAL A 378 -37.19 18.76 -13.63
C VAL A 378 -37.54 19.57 -14.85
N LYS A 379 -36.85 20.71 -15.00
CA LYS A 379 -36.87 21.54 -16.19
C LYS A 379 -35.50 21.48 -16.86
N HIS A 380 -35.51 21.06 -18.13
CA HIS A 380 -34.31 20.87 -18.93
C HIS A 380 -34.50 21.60 -20.28
N LYS A 381 -34.56 20.86 -21.39
CA LYS A 381 -34.89 21.37 -22.74
C LYS A 381 -36.39 21.59 -22.96
N TYR A 382 -37.23 21.13 -22.04
CA TYR A 382 -38.69 21.19 -22.16
C TYR A 382 -39.24 22.53 -21.66
N PRO A 383 -40.33 23.06 -22.26
CA PRO A 383 -40.92 24.33 -21.84
C PRO A 383 -41.55 24.27 -20.44
N ASN A 384 -42.13 23.12 -20.08
CA ASN A 384 -42.76 22.88 -18.78
C ASN A 384 -41.92 21.92 -17.91
N PRO A 385 -41.85 22.12 -16.59
CA PRO A 385 -41.24 21.17 -15.67
C PRO A 385 -42.00 19.83 -15.66
N ILE A 386 -41.27 18.71 -15.65
CA ILE A 386 -41.83 17.36 -15.62
C ILE A 386 -41.56 16.73 -14.27
N GLU A 387 -42.58 16.15 -13.63
CA GLU A 387 -42.42 15.43 -12.36
C GLU A 387 -41.81 14.03 -12.58
N VAL A 388 -40.80 13.71 -11.78
CA VAL A 388 -40.04 12.47 -11.88
C VAL A 388 -39.79 11.89 -10.48
N LYS A 389 -39.84 10.56 -10.36
CA LYS A 389 -39.39 9.88 -9.13
C LYS A 389 -37.85 9.86 -9.13
N LEU A 390 -37.24 10.52 -8.15
CA LEU A 390 -35.80 10.42 -7.92
C LEU A 390 -35.46 9.02 -7.38
N SER A 391 -34.50 8.36 -8.00
CA SER A 391 -33.86 7.13 -7.52
C SER A 391 -32.40 7.13 -7.97
N LYS A 392 -31.49 7.65 -7.16
CA LYS A 392 -30.08 7.82 -7.54
C LYS A 392 -29.15 7.12 -6.56
N HIS A 393 -28.16 6.41 -7.10
CA HIS A 393 -27.04 5.88 -6.32
C HIS A 393 -25.88 6.87 -6.33
N ILE A 394 -25.29 7.11 -5.16
CA ILE A 394 -24.12 7.95 -4.98
C ILE A 394 -23.06 7.12 -4.27
N GLU A 395 -22.00 6.80 -5.01
CA GLU A 395 -20.84 6.09 -4.49
C GLU A 395 -19.77 7.10 -4.06
N PHE A 396 -19.20 6.91 -2.88
CA PHE A 396 -18.07 7.69 -2.39
C PHE A 396 -17.14 6.81 -1.55
N ASP A 397 -15.85 7.16 -1.52
CA ASP A 397 -14.85 6.40 -0.79
C ASP A 397 -15.02 6.60 0.72
N GLY A 398 -15.03 5.53 1.50
CA GLY A 398 -15.04 5.58 2.96
C GLY A 398 -13.66 5.87 3.56
N MET A 399 -13.58 6.05 4.88
CA MET A 399 -12.35 6.42 5.61
C MET A 399 -11.62 5.20 6.21
N LYS A 400 -11.57 4.07 5.50
CA LYS A 400 -11.12 2.77 6.04
C LYS A 400 -9.73 2.77 6.68
N THR A 401 -8.77 3.47 6.09
CA THR A 401 -7.41 3.53 6.62
C THR A 401 -6.82 4.90 6.37
N LEU A 402 -6.36 5.53 7.44
CA LEU A 402 -5.77 6.85 7.39
C LEU A 402 -4.27 6.77 7.65
N ALA A 403 -3.48 7.37 6.78
CA ALA A 403 -2.02 7.40 6.92
C ALA A 403 -1.57 8.64 7.71
N ILE A 404 -0.70 8.44 8.70
CA ILE A 404 -0.06 9.55 9.42
C ILE A 404 1.01 10.15 8.51
N SER A 405 0.87 11.43 8.20
CA SER A 405 1.86 12.18 7.44
C SER A 405 3.02 12.66 8.31
N SER A 406 2.75 13.00 9.57
CA SER A 406 3.79 13.40 10.53
C SER A 406 3.36 13.15 11.97
N ILE A 407 4.32 12.80 12.82
CA ILE A 407 4.16 12.70 14.27
C ILE A 407 5.24 13.53 14.96
N ASP A 408 4.81 14.29 15.96
CA ASP A 408 5.67 15.14 16.76
C ASP A 408 5.39 14.92 18.25
N VAL A 409 6.45 14.93 19.06
CA VAL A 409 6.42 14.57 20.48
C VAL A 409 7.05 15.71 21.28
N PRO A 410 6.36 16.86 21.41
CA PRO A 410 7.02 18.13 21.73
C PRO A 410 7.44 18.27 23.20
N SER A 411 6.76 17.60 24.13
CA SER A 411 6.98 17.82 25.56
C SER A 411 6.37 16.77 26.47
N GLU A 412 6.74 16.82 27.75
CA GLU A 412 6.08 16.08 28.82
C GLU A 412 4.67 16.64 29.10
N TYR A 413 3.74 15.78 29.47
CA TYR A 413 2.42 16.17 29.94
C TYR A 413 2.44 16.43 31.44
N SER A 414 1.85 17.55 31.89
CA SER A 414 1.96 18.05 33.27
C SER A 414 1.43 17.09 34.35
N GLU A 415 0.54 16.16 34.00
CA GLU A 415 -0.02 15.15 34.91
C GLU A 415 0.69 13.78 34.82
N GLY A 416 1.85 13.74 34.16
CA GLY A 416 2.52 12.51 33.75
C GLY A 416 2.05 12.07 32.36
N GLY A 417 2.99 11.65 31.52
CA GLY A 417 2.73 11.29 30.13
C GLY A 417 3.47 12.17 29.13
N ILE A 418 3.19 11.96 27.84
CA ILE A 418 3.96 12.58 26.74
C ILE A 418 2.99 13.26 25.78
N ASN A 419 3.17 14.56 25.53
CA ASN A 419 2.37 15.26 24.53
C ASN A 419 2.68 14.72 23.13
N ILE A 420 1.65 14.56 22.31
CA ILE A 420 1.78 14.15 20.92
C ILE A 420 0.92 15.03 20.02
N ASN A 421 1.52 15.47 18.91
CA ASN A 421 0.82 16.04 17.77
C ASN A 421 0.92 15.09 16.58
N MET A 422 -0.18 14.88 15.86
CA MET A 422 -0.22 14.05 14.67
C MET A 422 -0.94 14.75 13.54
N ASN A 423 -0.46 14.57 12.32
CA ASN A 423 -1.17 14.96 11.11
C ASN A 423 -1.51 13.71 10.31
N ILE A 424 -2.76 13.62 9.89
CA ILE A 424 -3.32 12.48 9.18
C ILE A 424 -3.82 12.98 7.84
N LYS A 425 -3.35 12.38 6.75
CA LYS A 425 -3.84 12.71 5.41
C LYS A 425 -5.06 11.84 5.09
N ASN A 426 -6.20 12.49 4.84
CA ASN A 426 -7.41 11.82 4.41
C ASN A 426 -7.48 11.83 2.87
N ALA A 427 -7.39 10.65 2.26
CA ALA A 427 -7.52 10.48 0.82
C ALA A 427 -9.00 10.32 0.36
N SER A 428 -9.94 10.14 1.29
CA SER A 428 -11.37 9.95 0.98
C SER A 428 -12.03 11.25 0.52
N GLN A 429 -13.06 11.09 -0.32
CA GLN A 429 -13.98 12.15 -0.76
C GLN A 429 -14.89 12.67 0.36
N ILE A 430 -15.06 11.90 1.45
CA ILE A 430 -15.82 12.32 2.62
C ILE A 430 -14.92 13.16 3.52
N ARG A 431 -15.45 14.29 4.00
CA ARG A 431 -14.85 15.14 5.02
C ARG A 431 -15.82 15.25 6.18
N ILE A 432 -15.39 14.92 7.39
CA ILE A 432 -16.25 14.98 8.58
C ILE A 432 -15.62 15.98 9.53
N GLU A 433 -16.33 17.05 9.85
CA GLU A 433 -15.86 18.05 10.80
C GLU A 433 -15.97 17.51 12.23
N LEU A 434 -14.85 17.04 12.77
CA LEU A 434 -14.70 16.43 14.08
C LEU A 434 -14.11 17.41 15.11
N ASP A 435 -14.41 18.70 15.01
CA ASP A 435 -13.77 19.74 15.82
C ASP A 435 -13.81 19.43 17.33
N ASN A 436 -12.63 19.40 17.97
CA ASN A 436 -12.44 19.11 19.39
C ASN A 436 -12.98 17.74 19.86
N MET A 437 -13.14 16.80 18.93
CA MET A 437 -13.63 15.47 19.28
C MET A 437 -12.52 14.64 19.93
N PRO A 438 -12.74 14.10 21.15
CA PRO A 438 -11.73 13.29 21.82
C PRO A 438 -11.75 11.84 21.32
N PHE A 439 -10.57 11.25 21.26
CA PHE A 439 -10.30 9.86 20.90
C PHE A 439 -9.34 9.21 21.90
N ASN A 440 -9.54 7.93 22.17
CA ASN A 440 -8.52 7.11 22.82
C ASN A 440 -7.61 6.50 21.75
N ILE A 441 -6.30 6.58 21.95
CA ILE A 441 -5.33 5.81 21.15
C ILE A 441 -5.20 4.43 21.78
N LYS A 442 -5.45 3.39 20.99
CA LYS A 442 -5.27 2.00 21.37
C LYS A 442 -4.20 1.31 20.52
N TYR A 443 -3.43 0.46 21.17
CA TYR A 443 -2.52 -0.49 20.55
C TYR A 443 -2.58 -1.82 21.30
N MET A 444 -2.61 -2.95 20.58
CA MET A 444 -2.80 -4.29 21.17
C MET A 444 -3.97 -4.37 22.19
N ASN A 445 -5.09 -3.71 21.86
CA ASN A 445 -6.30 -3.60 22.69
C ASN A 445 -6.13 -2.87 24.04
N GLN A 446 -5.01 -2.19 24.27
CA GLN A 446 -4.75 -1.34 25.45
C GLN A 446 -4.83 0.14 25.09
N ILE A 447 -5.42 0.96 25.96
CA ILE A 447 -5.44 2.42 25.79
C ILE A 447 -4.08 2.97 26.21
N ILE A 448 -3.33 3.51 25.24
CA ILE A 448 -1.98 4.07 25.47
C ILE A 448 -1.97 5.60 25.49
N GLY A 449 -3.02 6.26 25.00
CA GLY A 449 -3.09 7.72 24.93
C GLY A 449 -4.49 8.26 24.70
N LYS A 450 -4.61 9.58 24.75
CA LYS A 450 -5.80 10.35 24.40
C LYS A 450 -5.41 11.48 23.48
N ILE A 451 -6.19 11.73 22.45
CA ILE A 451 -5.99 12.83 21.51
C ILE A 451 -7.32 13.47 21.18
N SER A 452 -7.27 14.71 20.71
CA SER A 452 -8.43 15.38 20.14
C SER A 452 -8.05 15.97 18.79
N SER A 453 -8.97 15.92 17.84
CA SER A 453 -8.80 16.62 16.57
C SER A 453 -8.80 18.13 16.81
N THR A 454 -7.82 18.81 16.23
CA THR A 454 -7.79 20.26 16.08
C THR A 454 -8.53 20.63 14.79
N ARG A 455 -9.07 21.86 14.72
CA ARG A 455 -9.94 22.30 13.60
C ARG A 455 -9.37 21.92 12.24
N PHE A 456 -10.25 21.48 11.34
CA PHE A 456 -9.88 21.21 9.95
C PHE A 456 -9.23 22.45 9.30
N SER A 457 -7.98 22.31 8.83
CA SER A 457 -7.44 23.27 7.87
C SER A 457 -8.15 23.06 6.53
N ASN A 458 -8.80 24.10 6.01
CA ASN A 458 -9.68 24.00 4.84
C ASN A 458 -8.97 23.59 3.53
N ASP A 459 -7.63 23.63 3.50
CA ASP A 459 -6.88 23.65 2.24
C ASP A 459 -6.16 22.34 1.87
N ASN A 460 -5.87 21.41 2.79
CA ASN A 460 -4.87 20.34 2.54
C ASN A 460 -5.28 18.87 2.78
N ASN A 461 -6.57 18.54 2.99
CA ASN A 461 -6.98 17.15 3.29
C ASN A 461 -6.27 16.53 4.51
N THR A 462 -5.76 17.36 5.43
CA THR A 462 -5.02 16.91 6.61
C THR A 462 -5.85 17.16 7.86
N LEU A 463 -6.09 16.10 8.64
CA LEU A 463 -6.61 16.18 10.00
C LEU A 463 -5.44 16.28 10.97
N SER A 464 -5.45 17.32 11.79
CA SER A 464 -4.47 17.48 12.85
C SER A 464 -5.07 17.00 14.18
N PHE A 465 -4.27 16.32 14.98
CA PHE A 465 -4.63 15.83 16.30
C PHE A 465 -3.58 16.28 17.31
N SER A 466 -4.01 16.64 18.51
CA SER A 466 -3.14 16.91 19.65
C SER A 466 -3.66 16.19 20.88
N GLY A 467 -2.75 15.69 21.70
CA GLY A 467 -3.09 15.09 22.99
C GLY A 467 -1.88 14.55 23.71
N CYS A 468 -2.06 13.47 24.47
CA CYS A 468 -0.99 12.88 25.25
C CYS A 468 -1.06 11.34 25.29
N LEU A 469 0.11 10.70 25.34
CA LEU A 469 0.24 9.34 25.85
C LEU A 469 0.09 9.38 27.37
N LEU A 470 -0.63 8.40 27.90
CA LEU A 470 -0.90 8.30 29.32
C LEU A 470 0.18 7.47 30.03
N PRO A 471 0.47 7.74 31.31
CA PRO A 471 1.34 6.90 32.12
C PRO A 471 0.92 5.43 32.12
N GLY A 472 1.91 4.56 32.05
CA GLY A 472 1.76 3.13 32.25
C GLY A 472 1.60 2.84 33.75
N ASP A 473 0.40 2.42 34.14
CA ASP A 473 0.05 2.02 35.51
C ASP A 473 0.36 0.54 35.78
N THR A 474 0.60 -0.24 34.73
CA THR A 474 0.90 -1.68 34.78
C THR A 474 2.09 -2.03 33.90
N ILE A 475 2.79 -3.12 34.26
CA ILE A 475 3.92 -3.66 33.47
C ILE A 475 3.46 -4.01 32.04
N GLU A 476 2.26 -4.56 31.88
CA GLU A 476 1.68 -4.90 30.58
C GLU A 476 1.49 -3.65 29.69
N LYS A 477 0.96 -2.57 30.26
CA LYS A 477 0.76 -1.32 29.52
C LYS A 477 2.09 -0.68 29.11
N LEU A 478 3.08 -0.71 30.00
CA LEU A 478 4.45 -0.24 29.70
C LEU A 478 5.09 -1.06 28.57
N ASP A 479 4.93 -2.38 28.57
CA ASP A 479 5.41 -3.26 27.49
C ASP A 479 4.72 -2.96 26.14
N VAL A 480 3.41 -2.69 26.14
CA VAL A 480 2.68 -2.29 24.93
C VAL A 480 3.18 -0.94 24.40
N ILE A 481 3.39 0.05 25.28
CA ILE A 481 3.97 1.35 24.90
C ILE A 481 5.39 1.16 24.33
N ALA A 482 6.22 0.35 24.99
CA ALA A 482 7.59 0.06 24.55
C ALA A 482 7.61 -0.58 23.16
N LYS A 483 6.72 -1.53 22.87
CA LYS A 483 6.55 -2.15 21.55
C LYS A 483 6.13 -1.13 20.47
N ALA A 484 5.21 -0.23 20.79
CA ALA A 484 4.79 0.82 19.87
C ALA A 484 5.97 1.73 19.49
N PHE A 485 6.74 2.22 20.47
CA PHE A 485 7.94 3.02 20.19
C PHE A 485 9.03 2.24 19.45
N SER A 486 9.23 0.96 19.78
CA SER A 486 10.20 0.10 19.09
C SER A 486 9.91 0.00 17.59
N LYS A 487 8.62 -0.17 17.23
CA LYS A 487 8.19 -0.17 15.82
C LYS A 487 8.42 1.17 15.12
N ILE A 488 8.04 2.27 15.78
CA ILE A 488 8.24 3.63 15.25
C ILE A 488 9.73 3.87 14.96
N LEU A 489 10.61 3.55 15.90
CA LEU A 489 12.06 3.75 15.76
C LEU A 489 12.70 2.81 14.73
N SER A 490 12.14 1.62 14.52
CA SER A 490 12.57 0.69 13.47
C SER A 490 12.09 1.08 12.06
N GLY A 491 11.19 2.07 11.95
CA GLY A 491 10.50 2.39 10.70
C GLY A 491 9.56 1.29 10.24
N GLU A 492 9.09 0.43 11.15
CA GLU A 492 8.09 -0.60 10.87
C GLU A 492 6.68 -0.03 10.83
N GLU A 493 5.78 -0.72 10.11
CA GLU A 493 4.37 -0.38 10.10
C GLU A 493 3.74 -0.59 11.49
N LEU A 494 3.10 0.46 12.01
CA LEU A 494 2.36 0.45 13.27
C LEU A 494 0.91 0.84 13.03
N HIS A 495 0.00 -0.08 13.33
CA HIS A 495 -1.44 0.15 13.31
C HIS A 495 -1.91 0.58 14.70
N LEU A 496 -2.47 1.77 14.78
CA LEU A 496 -3.14 2.32 15.95
C LEU A 496 -4.66 2.35 15.70
N ILE A 497 -5.44 2.19 16.76
CA ILE A 497 -6.89 2.34 16.72
C ILE A 497 -7.28 3.59 17.49
N PHE A 498 -7.95 4.53 16.84
CA PHE A 498 -8.48 5.72 17.50
C PHE A 498 -9.97 5.54 17.76
N ASP A 499 -10.33 5.31 19.02
CA ASP A 499 -11.72 5.13 19.45
C ASP A 499 -12.31 6.46 19.90
N ALA A 500 -13.33 6.90 19.18
CA ALA A 500 -14.10 8.10 19.44
C ALA A 500 -14.75 8.13 20.83
N ARG A 501 -14.80 9.32 21.45
CA ARG A 501 -15.43 9.58 22.76
C ARG A 501 -16.29 10.86 22.74
N ALA A 502 -17.16 11.00 21.75
CA ALA A 502 -18.08 12.13 21.69
C ALA A 502 -19.13 12.10 22.82
N SER A 503 -19.18 13.18 23.60
CA SER A 503 -20.21 13.41 24.63
C SER A 503 -21.53 13.91 24.06
N LEU A 504 -21.49 14.63 22.93
CA LEU A 504 -22.65 15.31 22.34
C LEU A 504 -23.36 14.51 21.25
N VAL A 505 -22.68 13.52 20.66
CA VAL A 505 -23.18 12.75 19.53
C VAL A 505 -22.88 11.27 19.76
N SER A 506 -23.89 10.49 20.11
CA SER A 506 -23.74 9.13 20.63
C SER A 506 -23.26 8.16 19.56
N TRP A 507 -23.73 8.31 18.32
CA TRP A 507 -23.35 7.46 17.20
C TRP A 507 -21.89 7.62 16.77
N LEU A 508 -21.25 8.74 17.12
CA LEU A 508 -19.82 8.94 16.92
C LEU A 508 -18.99 8.04 17.86
N ASN A 509 -19.49 7.65 19.04
CA ASN A 509 -18.76 6.77 19.99
C ASN A 509 -18.52 5.34 19.46
N LYS A 510 -19.13 4.98 18.34
CA LYS A 510 -18.95 3.70 17.66
C LYS A 510 -17.86 3.77 16.57
N ILE A 511 -17.20 4.92 16.42
CA ILE A 511 -16.15 5.14 15.43
C ILE A 511 -14.82 4.65 16.00
N SER A 512 -14.19 3.75 15.25
CA SER A 512 -12.82 3.31 15.45
C SER A 512 -12.06 3.58 14.15
N LEU A 513 -11.12 4.51 14.18
CA LEU A 513 -10.25 4.78 13.02
C LEU A 513 -9.02 3.89 13.10
N THR A 514 -8.74 3.15 12.03
CA THR A 514 -7.43 2.49 11.90
C THR A 514 -6.46 3.48 11.28
N VAL A 515 -5.43 3.82 12.05
CA VAL A 515 -4.42 4.80 11.70
C VAL A 515 -3.07 4.10 11.58
N VAL A 516 -2.37 4.33 10.49
CA VAL A 516 -1.10 3.64 10.19
C VAL A 516 0.06 4.62 10.20
N ILE A 517 1.10 4.30 10.98
CA ILE A 517 2.42 4.92 10.87
C ILE A 517 3.25 4.03 9.94
N THR A 518 3.84 4.63 8.92
CA THR A 518 4.69 3.95 7.94
C THR A 518 6.11 4.51 7.98
N LYS A 519 7.04 3.87 7.28
CA LYS A 519 8.42 4.36 7.12
C LYS A 519 8.50 5.78 6.51
N GLU A 520 7.50 6.16 5.70
CA GLU A 520 7.43 7.47 5.06
C GLU A 520 6.89 8.56 6.00
N THR A 521 6.31 8.19 7.14
CA THR A 521 5.86 9.16 8.14
C THR A 521 7.04 9.98 8.61
N LYS A 522 6.94 11.30 8.50
CA LYS A 522 7.94 12.21 9.06
C LYS A 522 7.88 12.13 10.57
N ILE A 523 8.90 11.50 11.17
CA ILE A 523 9.08 11.39 12.61
C ILE A 523 10.25 12.31 12.99
N ASN A 524 10.06 13.18 13.97
CA ASN A 524 11.09 14.14 14.39
C ASN A 524 12.12 13.51 15.36
N PHE A 525 12.69 12.34 15.00
CA PHE A 525 13.78 11.68 15.71
C PHE A 525 14.90 11.36 14.73
N ASN A 526 16.11 11.86 15.00
CA ASN A 526 17.28 11.58 14.16
C ASN A 526 18.33 10.83 14.98
N TYR A 527 18.76 9.67 14.49
CA TYR A 527 19.93 8.98 15.01
C TYR A 527 20.99 8.86 13.91
N GLU A 528 22.25 9.05 14.27
CA GLU A 528 23.41 8.93 13.40
C GLU A 528 24.53 8.19 14.13
N ILE A 529 25.18 7.25 13.47
CA ILE A 529 26.41 6.63 13.97
C ILE A 529 27.58 7.52 13.55
N ILE A 530 28.11 8.31 14.49
CA ILE A 530 29.29 9.16 14.24
C ILE A 530 30.53 8.28 14.07
N ASP A 531 31.51 8.79 13.31
CA ASP A 531 32.88 8.31 13.21
C ASP A 531 33.37 7.51 14.42
N CYS A 532 33.48 6.20 14.20
CA CYS A 532 34.17 5.31 15.12
C CYS A 532 35.64 5.26 14.70
N ALA A 533 36.56 5.53 15.62
CA ALA A 533 37.92 5.03 15.46
C ALA A 533 37.89 3.49 15.61
N TRP A 534 38.58 2.75 14.74
CA TRP A 534 38.62 1.28 14.75
C TRP A 534 40.01 0.81 15.17
N ASP A 535 40.20 0.50 16.44
CA ASP A 535 41.48 -0.08 16.90
C ASP A 535 41.37 -1.60 16.94
N PHE A 536 41.96 -2.27 15.94
CA PHE A 536 42.07 -3.72 15.89
C PHE A 536 43.25 -4.16 16.77
N ILE A 537 42.94 -4.88 17.85
CA ILE A 537 43.89 -5.49 18.75
C ILE A 537 43.87 -6.99 18.49
N PHE A 538 44.91 -7.50 17.84
CA PHE A 538 45.04 -8.91 17.49
C PHE A 538 45.60 -9.71 18.65
N ASP A 539 44.99 -10.88 18.90
CA ASP A 539 45.54 -11.89 19.81
C ASP A 539 46.34 -12.90 18.98
N PRO A 540 47.64 -13.12 19.26
CA PRO A 540 48.45 -14.12 18.56
C PRO A 540 47.84 -15.53 18.58
N ASN A 541 47.02 -15.86 19.59
CA ASN A 541 46.35 -17.16 19.72
C ASN A 541 44.99 -17.22 18.99
N ASP A 542 44.41 -16.07 18.60
CA ASP A 542 43.10 -15.97 17.93
C ASP A 542 43.11 -14.83 16.90
N GLN A 543 43.89 -15.06 15.84
CA GLN A 543 44.22 -14.07 14.80
C GLN A 543 43.00 -13.59 13.98
N TYR A 544 41.90 -14.34 14.00
CA TYR A 544 40.69 -14.04 13.26
C TYR A 544 39.60 -13.40 14.11
N SER A 545 39.86 -13.14 15.39
CA SER A 545 38.86 -12.53 16.27
C SER A 545 39.44 -11.36 17.06
N PRO A 546 39.93 -10.31 16.38
CA PRO A 546 40.54 -9.18 17.05
C PRO A 546 39.53 -8.48 17.95
N ARG A 547 40.04 -7.87 19.01
CA ARG A 547 39.27 -6.92 19.79
C ARG A 547 39.25 -5.59 19.04
N ILE A 548 38.08 -4.98 18.96
CA ILE A 548 37.90 -3.66 18.37
C ILE A 548 37.53 -2.69 19.48
N THR A 549 38.29 -1.61 19.60
CA THR A 549 37.86 -0.44 20.38
C THR A 549 37.11 0.50 19.45
N LEU A 550 35.87 0.84 19.80
CA LEU A 550 35.07 1.85 19.11
C LEU A 550 34.82 3.04 20.04
N GLN A 551 34.80 4.25 19.49
CA GLN A 551 34.50 5.50 20.18
C GLN A 551 33.28 6.19 19.53
N ASN A 552 32.45 6.88 20.31
CA ASN A 552 31.34 7.74 19.83
C ASN A 552 30.32 7.04 18.91
N VAL A 553 29.91 5.83 19.27
CA VAL A 553 29.24 4.89 18.35
C VAL A 553 27.83 5.30 17.96
N ILE A 554 27.11 6.07 18.79
CA ILE A 554 25.78 6.54 18.38
C ILE A 554 25.52 7.93 18.92
N LYS A 555 25.06 8.83 18.05
CA LYS A 555 24.50 10.13 18.39
C LYS A 555 23.02 10.13 18.06
N TYR A 556 22.22 10.49 19.03
CA TYR A 556 20.81 10.76 18.85
C TYR A 556 20.57 12.25 19.00
N SER A 557 19.68 12.82 18.20
CA SER A 557 19.24 14.19 18.35
C SER A 557 17.71 14.25 18.43
N ASN A 558 17.20 15.15 19.27
CA ASN A 558 15.78 15.46 19.47
C ASN A 558 14.90 14.31 20.04
N LEU A 559 15.43 13.48 20.95
CA LEU A 559 14.65 12.43 21.62
C LEU A 559 13.80 12.91 22.82
N PHE A 560 13.64 14.21 23.05
CA PHE A 560 12.79 14.65 24.16
C PHE A 560 11.35 14.17 23.94
N PRO A 561 10.69 13.51 24.92
CA PRO A 561 11.09 13.18 26.30
C PRO A 561 11.31 11.66 26.57
N LEU A 562 12.01 10.94 25.69
CA LEU A 562 12.26 9.50 25.83
C LEU A 562 13.39 9.14 26.83
N GLY A 563 14.23 10.10 27.27
CA GLY A 563 15.17 9.91 28.38
C GLY A 563 16.00 8.62 28.35
N ILE A 564 16.53 8.26 27.17
CA ILE A 564 17.33 7.05 26.98
C ILE A 564 18.62 7.16 27.78
N TYR A 565 18.90 6.18 28.65
CA TYR A 565 20.07 6.21 29.53
C TYR A 565 20.99 5.00 29.41
N LYS A 566 20.53 3.90 28.78
CA LYS A 566 21.38 2.75 28.41
C LYS A 566 20.97 2.16 27.06
N ALA A 567 21.95 1.64 26.34
CA ALA A 567 21.73 0.94 25.08
C ALA A 567 22.60 -0.31 24.96
N TYR A 568 22.03 -1.39 24.44
CA TYR A 568 22.70 -2.57 23.92
C TYR A 568 22.60 -2.53 22.40
N CYS A 569 23.69 -2.83 21.70
CA CYS A 569 23.71 -2.79 20.24
C CYS A 569 24.42 -4.02 19.68
N LYS A 570 23.77 -4.70 18.74
CA LYS A 570 24.36 -5.77 17.94
C LYS A 570 24.56 -5.26 16.52
N ILE A 571 25.79 -5.27 16.04
CA ILE A 571 26.15 -4.86 14.70
C ILE A 571 26.55 -6.10 13.88
N VAL A 572 26.11 -6.13 12.64
CA VAL A 572 26.45 -7.09 11.60
C VAL A 572 27.13 -6.32 10.48
N LEU A 573 28.37 -6.70 10.17
CA LEU A 573 29.16 -6.09 9.11
C LEU A 573 29.04 -6.90 7.84
N ILE A 574 28.73 -6.21 6.74
CA ILE A 574 28.48 -6.80 5.42
C ILE A 574 29.43 -6.16 4.41
N TYR A 575 30.09 -7.00 3.63
CA TYR A 575 31.00 -6.59 2.57
C TYR A 575 30.69 -7.42 1.31
N LYS A 576 30.52 -6.77 0.15
CA LYS A 576 30.09 -7.41 -1.11
C LYS A 576 28.90 -8.36 -0.92
N GLU A 577 27.84 -7.85 -0.27
CA GLU A 577 26.61 -8.59 0.07
C GLU A 577 26.78 -9.79 1.04
N SER A 578 28.01 -10.06 1.50
CA SER A 578 28.32 -11.16 2.40
C SER A 578 28.51 -10.67 3.84
N GLN A 579 27.75 -11.24 4.77
CA GLN A 579 27.94 -10.99 6.20
C GLN A 579 29.23 -11.67 6.65
N PHE A 580 30.18 -10.92 7.22
CA PHE A 580 31.50 -11.47 7.59
C PHE A 580 31.78 -11.41 9.08
N ALA A 581 31.22 -10.45 9.80
CA ALA A 581 31.47 -10.30 11.23
C ALA A 581 30.27 -9.76 12.01
N THR A 582 30.27 -10.01 13.31
CA THR A 582 29.37 -9.38 14.27
C THR A 582 30.11 -8.73 15.42
N LEU A 583 29.51 -7.66 15.92
CA LEU A 583 29.96 -6.93 17.09
C LEU A 583 28.80 -6.85 18.09
N ASN A 584 29.04 -7.22 19.34
CA ASN A 584 28.06 -7.05 20.40
C ASN A 584 28.58 -6.00 21.39
N ILE A 585 27.82 -4.93 21.53
CA ILE A 585 28.07 -3.82 22.43
C ILE A 585 27.14 -4.02 23.64
N PRO A 586 27.68 -4.32 24.83
CA PRO A 586 26.87 -4.54 26.02
C PRO A 586 26.13 -3.26 26.43
N TYR A 587 25.15 -3.40 27.32
CA TYR A 587 24.42 -2.26 27.88
C TYR A 587 25.37 -1.20 28.46
N THR A 588 25.48 -0.08 27.76
CA THR A 588 26.40 1.01 28.11
C THR A 588 25.60 2.28 28.42
N THR A 589 26.05 3.02 29.42
CA THR A 589 25.40 4.26 29.87
C THR A 589 25.60 5.38 28.85
N ILE A 590 24.57 6.18 28.60
CA ILE A 590 24.59 7.35 27.71
C ILE A 590 24.80 8.59 28.59
N SER A 591 25.82 9.39 28.30
CA SER A 591 26.42 10.34 29.26
C SER A 591 26.09 11.82 29.06
N ASP A 592 25.56 12.28 27.92
CA ASP A 592 25.38 13.72 27.68
C ASP A 592 23.92 14.19 27.44
N SER A 593 23.70 15.50 27.65
CA SER A 593 22.45 16.22 27.38
C SER A 593 22.17 16.47 25.88
N LEU A 594 23.05 15.99 25.00
CA LEU A 594 22.98 16.11 23.54
C LEU A 594 22.67 14.76 22.85
N GLY A 595 22.45 13.68 23.62
CA GLY A 595 22.09 12.36 23.13
C GLY A 595 23.24 11.54 22.54
N THR A 596 24.50 11.85 22.86
CA THR A 596 25.68 11.12 22.37
C THR A 596 26.07 10.00 23.34
N ILE A 597 26.26 8.79 22.83
CA ILE A 597 26.93 7.71 23.56
C ILE A 597 28.44 7.99 23.52
N GLU A 598 28.95 8.80 24.44
CA GLU A 598 30.40 8.91 24.67
C GLU A 598 30.87 7.69 25.48
N SER A 599 31.08 6.58 24.78
CA SER A 599 31.70 5.40 25.38
C SER A 599 32.75 4.84 24.45
N SER A 600 33.99 4.80 24.91
CA SER A 600 34.96 3.87 24.37
C SER A 600 34.63 2.47 24.91
N PHE A 601 34.39 1.51 24.03
CA PHE A 601 34.25 0.11 24.42
C PHE A 601 35.14 -0.75 23.57
N THR A 602 35.74 -1.76 24.20
CA THR A 602 36.52 -2.78 23.52
C THR A 602 35.73 -4.08 23.55
N THR A 603 35.41 -4.63 22.38
CA THR A 603 34.67 -5.89 22.26
C THR A 603 35.26 -6.77 21.18
N LYS A 604 34.94 -8.07 21.22
CA LYS A 604 35.49 -9.06 20.28
C LYS A 604 34.74 -8.98 18.95
N LEU A 605 35.47 -8.87 17.84
CA LEU A 605 34.92 -9.07 16.50
C LEU A 605 34.73 -10.56 16.27
N ASN A 606 33.48 -11.00 16.12
CA ASN A 606 33.17 -12.42 15.91
C ASN A 606 32.95 -12.68 14.42
N ILE A 607 33.86 -13.40 13.78
CA ILE A 607 33.76 -13.82 12.38
C ILE A 607 32.80 -15.01 12.26
N PHE A 608 31.87 -14.96 11.31
CA PHE A 608 30.76 -15.92 11.23
C PHE A 608 31.19 -17.36 10.89
N SER A 609 32.19 -17.53 10.02
CA SER A 609 32.57 -18.85 9.47
C SER A 609 34.02 -18.87 8.96
N GLU A 610 34.55 -20.05 8.60
CA GLU A 610 35.85 -20.14 7.94
C GLU A 610 35.88 -19.42 6.59
N ASN A 611 34.83 -19.53 5.78
CA ASN A 611 34.73 -18.79 4.50
C ASN A 611 34.74 -17.27 4.72
N SER A 612 34.25 -16.80 5.87
CA SER A 612 34.28 -15.39 6.26
C SER A 612 35.67 -14.92 6.70
N LYS A 613 36.60 -15.83 7.04
CA LYS A 613 38.00 -15.49 7.39
C LYS A 613 38.76 -14.99 6.16
N ASP A 614 38.58 -15.63 5.01
CA ASP A 614 39.22 -15.18 3.76
C ASP A 614 38.73 -13.79 3.35
N LEU A 615 37.42 -13.56 3.48
CA LEU A 615 36.81 -12.25 3.25
C LEU A 615 37.35 -11.19 4.24
N PHE A 616 37.51 -11.56 5.51
CA PHE A 616 38.11 -10.70 6.52
C PHE A 616 39.58 -10.34 6.19
N VAL A 617 40.37 -11.30 5.71
CA VAL A 617 41.76 -11.06 5.27
C VAL A 617 41.80 -10.16 4.04
N GLU A 618 40.90 -10.36 3.07
CA GLU A 618 40.77 -9.48 1.89
C GLU A 618 40.47 -8.03 2.33
N ILE A 619 39.52 -7.87 3.27
CA ILE A 619 39.16 -6.58 3.83
C ILE A 619 40.36 -5.91 4.53
N LEU A 620 41.07 -6.64 5.40
CA LEU A 620 42.26 -6.11 6.09
C LEU A 620 43.34 -5.67 5.08
N ARG A 621 43.57 -6.44 4.02
CA ARG A 621 44.50 -6.06 2.95
C ARG A 621 44.08 -4.76 2.27
N LYS A 622 42.80 -4.61 1.92
CA LYS A 622 42.28 -3.36 1.31
C LYS A 622 42.41 -2.16 2.23
N ILE A 623 42.10 -2.33 3.53
CA ILE A 623 42.30 -1.31 4.58
C ILE A 623 43.76 -0.86 4.64
N ILE A 624 44.71 -1.80 4.50
CA ILE A 624 46.16 -1.49 4.55
C ILE A 624 46.67 -0.89 3.23
N MET A 625 46.16 -1.34 2.08
CA MET A 625 46.69 -1.03 0.75
C MET A 625 45.99 0.17 0.06
N THR A 626 45.37 1.09 0.81
CA THR A 626 44.84 2.40 0.37
C THR A 626 43.52 2.45 -0.42
N GLU A 627 42.69 1.41 -0.39
CA GLU A 627 41.34 1.49 -0.98
C GLU A 627 40.29 1.96 0.05
N GLU A 628 39.38 2.86 -0.34
CA GLU A 628 38.18 3.14 0.45
C GLU A 628 37.35 1.86 0.57
N VAL A 629 37.13 1.38 1.79
CA VAL A 629 36.31 0.19 2.03
C VAL A 629 34.96 0.63 2.56
N ILE A 630 33.93 0.35 1.76
CA ILE A 630 32.55 0.59 2.12
C ILE A 630 31.98 -0.70 2.71
N PHE A 631 31.42 -0.59 3.92
CA PHE A 631 30.70 -1.67 4.57
C PHE A 631 29.24 -1.27 4.72
N THR A 632 28.34 -2.22 4.47
CA THR A 632 26.96 -2.06 4.93
C THR A 632 26.90 -2.50 6.39
N VAL A 633 26.39 -1.62 7.25
CA VAL A 633 26.24 -1.85 8.68
C VAL A 633 24.76 -2.08 8.96
N LYS A 634 24.43 -3.31 9.36
CA LYS A 634 23.10 -3.66 9.84
C LYS A 634 23.17 -3.94 11.32
N GLY A 635 22.10 -3.69 12.05
CA GLY A 635 22.10 -4.04 13.45
C GLY A 635 20.77 -3.91 14.14
N GLU A 636 20.82 -4.30 15.40
CA GLU A 636 19.70 -4.35 16.32
C GLU A 636 20.07 -3.62 17.60
N LEU A 637 19.19 -2.75 18.06
CA LEU A 637 19.36 -1.93 19.24
C LEU A 637 18.27 -2.25 20.27
N ASN A 638 18.68 -2.42 21.52
CA ASN A 638 17.77 -2.41 22.68
C ASN A 638 18.13 -1.21 23.55
N VAL A 639 17.13 -0.44 23.98
CA VAL A 639 17.33 0.78 24.77
C VAL A 639 16.50 0.76 26.03
N LEU A 640 17.10 1.25 27.11
CA LEU A 640 16.42 1.52 28.37
C LEU A 640 16.20 3.04 28.49
N ALA A 641 14.95 3.39 28.69
CA ALA A 641 14.45 4.77 28.65
C ALA A 641 13.69 5.09 29.94
N LYS A 642 14.02 6.23 30.54
CA LYS A 642 13.23 6.83 31.62
C LYS A 642 12.32 7.86 31.00
N THR A 643 11.03 7.56 30.93
CA THR A 643 10.07 8.43 30.25
C THR A 643 9.00 8.92 31.21
N PRO A 644 8.31 10.03 30.90
CA PRO A 644 7.15 10.48 31.66
C PRO A 644 5.98 9.48 31.69
N VAL A 645 5.93 8.51 30.75
CA VAL A 645 4.94 7.43 30.81
C VAL A 645 5.39 6.25 31.69
N GLY A 646 6.65 6.25 32.15
CA GLY A 646 7.26 5.20 32.95
C GLY A 646 8.59 4.71 32.36
N ASP A 647 9.31 3.89 33.12
CA ASP A 647 10.54 3.27 32.63
C ASP A 647 10.18 2.17 31.61
N ILE A 648 10.73 2.25 30.41
CA ILE A 648 10.45 1.32 29.31
C ILE A 648 11.74 0.74 28.73
N GLU A 649 11.67 -0.52 28.31
CA GLU A 649 12.73 -1.19 27.54
C GLU A 649 12.22 -1.42 26.11
N MET A 650 12.73 -0.62 25.17
CA MET A 650 12.44 -0.80 23.74
C MET A 650 13.43 -1.80 23.15
N LYS A 651 12.94 -2.79 22.41
CA LYS A 651 13.74 -3.93 21.93
C LYS A 651 13.64 -4.07 20.43
N GLN A 652 14.66 -4.72 19.87
CA GLN A 652 14.70 -5.14 18.47
C GLN A 652 14.62 -3.98 17.48
N ILE A 653 15.13 -2.79 17.85
CA ILE A 653 15.11 -1.62 16.98
C ILE A 653 16.12 -1.85 15.85
N GLN A 654 15.61 -2.12 14.64
CA GLN A 654 16.46 -2.43 13.50
C GLN A 654 17.01 -1.16 12.85
N PHE A 655 18.28 -1.19 12.46
CA PHE A 655 18.90 -0.14 11.65
C PHE A 655 19.73 -0.72 10.50
N ASN A 656 19.81 0.02 9.41
CA ASN A 656 20.59 -0.33 8.23
C ASN A 656 21.08 0.94 7.53
N PHE A 657 22.40 1.08 7.41
CA PHE A 657 23.01 2.18 6.68
C PHE A 657 24.35 1.72 6.07
N ASP A 658 24.74 2.38 4.98
CA ASP A 658 26.06 2.19 4.39
C ASP A 658 27.06 3.11 5.11
N LYS A 659 28.20 2.56 5.53
CA LYS A 659 29.29 3.32 6.14
C LYS A 659 30.52 3.21 5.25
N ASN A 660 30.97 4.36 4.79
CA ASN A 660 32.27 4.48 4.14
C ASN A 660 33.33 4.60 5.22
N ILE A 661 34.25 3.63 5.30
CA ILE A 661 35.43 3.76 6.12
C ILE A 661 36.59 4.10 5.17
N LYS A 662 36.97 5.38 5.17
CA LYS A 662 38.14 5.85 4.44
C LYS A 662 39.40 5.44 5.20
N CYS A 663 40.02 4.35 4.78
CA CYS A 663 41.28 3.85 5.31
C CYS A 663 42.41 4.16 4.33
N GLN A 664 42.90 5.40 4.29
CA GLN A 664 44.21 5.68 3.68
C GLN A 664 45.36 5.43 4.68
N ILE A 665 45.89 4.20 4.78
CA ILE A 665 47.28 4.05 5.21
C ILE A 665 48.13 4.39 3.99
N HIS A 666 48.36 5.67 3.70
CA HIS A 666 49.55 5.97 2.91
C HIS A 666 50.71 5.88 3.90
N PRO A 667 51.56 4.84 3.88
CA PRO A 667 52.76 4.87 4.68
C PRO A 667 53.65 5.87 3.96
N GLY A 668 53.63 7.13 4.39
CA GLY A 668 54.83 7.94 4.26
C GLY A 668 55.87 7.35 5.21
N ILE A 669 56.39 6.15 4.91
CA ILE A 669 57.53 5.60 5.63
C ILE A 669 58.72 6.40 5.16
N THR A 670 59.05 7.43 5.93
CA THR A 670 60.26 8.19 5.72
C THR A 670 61.34 7.50 6.52
N ILE A 671 62.32 6.91 5.83
CA ILE A 671 63.55 6.45 6.47
C ILE A 671 64.32 7.71 6.87
N ASN A 672 64.33 8.04 8.16
CA ASN A 672 64.99 9.24 8.68
C ASN A 672 66.51 9.06 8.69
N SER A 673 66.98 7.83 8.95
CA SER A 673 68.39 7.47 8.87
C SER A 673 68.58 5.97 8.64
N MET A 674 69.73 5.61 8.06
CA MET A 674 70.23 4.23 7.97
C MET A 674 71.69 4.22 8.41
N GLU A 675 72.04 3.30 9.30
CA GLU A 675 73.41 3.09 9.78
C GLU A 675 73.77 1.62 9.63
N ILE A 676 74.94 1.32 9.07
CA ILE A 676 75.53 -0.02 9.12
C ILE A 676 76.09 -0.21 10.53
N ILE A 677 75.45 -1.07 11.31
CA ILE A 677 75.85 -1.30 12.70
C ILE A 677 76.82 -2.47 12.83
N ASN A 678 76.83 -3.38 11.86
CA ASN A 678 77.77 -4.50 11.82
C ASN A 678 77.94 -5.03 10.39
N ALA A 679 79.08 -5.64 10.09
CA ALA A 679 79.30 -6.32 8.82
C ALA A 679 80.14 -7.59 9.06
N THR A 680 79.63 -8.71 8.58
CA THR A 680 80.31 -10.02 8.58
C THR A 680 80.59 -10.44 7.14
N LYS A 681 81.29 -11.57 6.95
CA LYS A 681 81.47 -12.15 5.61
C LYS A 681 80.16 -12.57 4.96
N ASP A 682 79.11 -12.82 5.76
CA ASP A 682 77.87 -13.42 5.31
C ASP A 682 76.69 -12.44 5.29
N ALA A 683 76.75 -11.34 6.05
CA ALA A 683 75.68 -10.34 6.12
C ALA A 683 76.16 -8.95 6.57
N ILE A 684 75.45 -7.91 6.12
CA ILE A 684 75.56 -6.54 6.63
C ILE A 684 74.32 -6.26 7.49
N GLU A 685 74.52 -5.87 8.73
CA GLU A 685 73.47 -5.49 9.65
C GLU A 685 73.24 -3.99 9.56
N ILE A 686 72.03 -3.60 9.16
CA ILE A 686 71.63 -2.21 8.95
C ILE A 686 70.56 -1.85 9.97
N ARG A 687 70.79 -0.78 10.73
CA ARG A 687 69.76 -0.14 11.54
C ARG A 687 69.15 1.00 10.75
N ALA A 688 67.90 0.83 10.33
CA ALA A 688 67.10 1.91 9.76
C ALA A 688 66.21 2.52 10.86
N LEU A 689 66.22 3.84 10.99
CA LEU A 689 65.27 4.58 11.82
C LEU A 689 64.25 5.22 10.90
N ALA A 690 63.05 4.66 10.84
CA ALA A 690 61.97 5.13 10.00
C ALA A 690 60.84 5.75 10.83
N THR A 691 60.25 6.84 10.35
CA THR A 691 58.99 7.36 10.88
C THR A 691 57.86 6.83 10.02
N ILE A 692 56.85 6.25 10.65
CA ILE A 692 55.58 5.90 10.01
C ILE A 692 54.54 6.86 10.55
N THR A 693 53.99 7.72 9.71
CA THR A 693 52.83 8.53 10.07
C THR A 693 51.58 7.71 9.79
N ASN A 694 50.76 7.43 10.81
CA ASN A 694 49.42 6.86 10.62
C ASN A 694 48.40 8.02 10.54
N PRO A 695 47.91 8.40 9.35
CA PRO A 695 46.91 9.46 9.23
C PRO A 695 45.47 8.99 9.54
N LEU A 696 45.27 7.75 9.98
CA LEU A 696 43.95 7.11 10.12
C LEU A 696 43.24 7.30 11.46
N ASN A 697 41.92 7.18 11.41
CA ASN A 697 41.04 6.78 12.52
C ASN A 697 41.05 5.24 12.75
N VAL A 698 42.10 4.52 12.37
CA VAL A 698 42.21 3.04 12.50
C VAL A 698 43.59 2.69 13.05
N GLY A 699 43.62 2.03 14.21
CA GLY A 699 44.82 1.46 14.81
C GLY A 699 44.89 -0.05 14.57
N ILE A 700 46.09 -0.58 14.31
CA ILE A 700 46.35 -2.03 14.26
C ILE A 700 47.44 -2.35 15.28
N TYR A 701 47.09 -3.14 16.30
CA TYR A 701 47.98 -3.56 17.38
C TYR A 701 48.18 -5.07 17.30
N LEU A 702 49.40 -5.50 16.96
CA LEU A 702 49.72 -6.91 16.68
C LEU A 702 50.18 -7.70 17.91
N GLY A 703 50.36 -7.04 19.06
CA GLY A 703 50.76 -7.68 20.32
C GLY A 703 52.19 -8.24 20.35
N SER A 704 52.92 -8.16 19.24
CA SER A 704 54.31 -8.60 19.07
C SER A 704 55.09 -7.64 18.19
N ASN A 705 56.41 -7.82 18.12
CA ASN A 705 57.25 -7.16 17.11
C ASN A 705 56.83 -7.64 15.71
N VAL A 706 56.91 -6.73 14.74
CA VAL A 706 56.64 -7.00 13.32
C VAL A 706 57.96 -6.89 12.57
N GLU A 707 58.29 -7.92 11.82
CA GLU A 707 59.43 -7.92 10.90
C GLU A 707 58.92 -7.58 9.49
N PHE A 708 59.67 -6.74 8.78
CA PHE A 708 59.32 -6.31 7.43
C PHE A 708 60.50 -6.61 6.51
N ASP A 709 60.25 -7.41 5.48
CA ASP A 709 61.23 -7.63 4.43
C ASP A 709 61.45 -6.32 3.65
N LEU A 710 62.72 -5.92 3.51
CA LEU A 710 63.11 -4.87 2.59
C LEU A 710 63.22 -5.50 1.20
N ILE A 711 62.30 -5.16 0.30
CA ILE A 711 62.23 -5.72 -1.06
C ILE A 711 62.51 -4.60 -2.07
N SER A 712 63.36 -4.89 -3.06
CA SER A 712 63.63 -3.95 -4.15
C SER A 712 62.41 -3.78 -5.07
N ASP A 713 62.43 -2.72 -5.88
CA ASP A 713 61.51 -2.50 -6.99
C ASP A 713 61.49 -3.64 -8.04
N GLN A 714 62.52 -4.49 -8.02
CA GLN A 714 62.62 -5.72 -8.83
C GLN A 714 62.15 -6.99 -8.10
N ASN A 715 61.46 -6.85 -6.96
CA ASN A 715 61.01 -7.96 -6.09
C ASN A 715 62.14 -8.82 -5.52
N ILE A 716 63.35 -8.26 -5.36
CA ILE A 716 64.47 -8.97 -4.75
C ILE A 716 64.48 -8.64 -3.26
N LYS A 717 64.46 -9.65 -2.39
CA LYS A 717 64.61 -9.47 -0.94
C LYS A 717 66.05 -9.00 -0.64
N ILE A 718 66.17 -7.79 -0.12
CA ILE A 718 67.43 -7.12 0.24
C ILE A 718 67.79 -7.38 1.71
N ALA A 719 66.79 -7.36 2.61
CA ALA A 719 66.97 -7.62 4.04
C ALA A 719 65.66 -8.16 4.65
N ALA A 720 65.73 -8.72 5.86
CA ALA A 720 64.60 -9.19 6.68
C ALA A 720 64.57 -8.42 8.00
#